data_AF-A0A812XK12-F1
#
_entry.id   AF-A0A812XK12-F1
#
_cell.length_a   1.000
_cell.length_b   1.000
_cell.length_c   1.000
_cell.angle_alpha   90.00
_cell.angle_beta   90.00
_cell.angle_gamma   90.00
#
_symmetry.space_group_name_H-M   'P 1'
#
loop_
_entity.id
_entity.type
_entity.pdbx_description
1 polymer ?
#
loop_
_entity_poly.entity_id
_entity_poly.type
_entity_poly.pdbx_seq_one_letter_code
_entity_poly.pdbx_strand_id
1 'polypeptide(L)'
;MEAATTATGRPSLLRKDGHGGASASDNVSAPFLLVRQGKTDPKKKKETKTHKTSALEVEIMAPETLLSRFPGMESAGDPSSEAASSTKPMQERKSHGVLGAPKPRADLAAADSAAPPPLPREAEHSLAEQCRKERMSHGVSAAPARADMRDLDMDAPLPAAEEPRPSLAEQFRKDTLEIDGTGMVEQELRLWREEDWQESLRKRLTAVPGLCVLDLAESNILSYSQGDWGLVEKDVHAAFSEKLAQRILACFKEEVQTCLAVRRELINFKKLCLHLWQTATGLEKDLRQLASFYYSRVADADAQEKAQAEAAISTPNHSTEEDPTEAREPSSAQEIPSEEPPPLSAQRRHRYIGISNALNDCRGAVAAVFDARHFSKAICALPRHPASGVPWKFEALPESLELWKVVEQARFFLANYKAFDAYFAAMHGETQGSSSEPAKPAKLQRVWRSERDLVESELGSGGLKKLLEALEELRLPANALRYLELVLIARGAVKATALKGALHRYITALREVEEQALGLERRLSALLKGDGCDSEYLSDTALSAGLHLHAARHLLVLQGMLSVMSELLRWLDPIADIRSDASRLFVSGARGAAAFVPRGFPDVLARHRAARGGHREAMLSELSTAGWPKSARLGEEEKRLDACQTCSVRLSKLWLHRGQCLLCETKLRSQGRCPYGGARCSRSFCPHDSRCIVCEQWSCERCCLLRGDGEDVWQTAAQHQPDVIFLDFDRTLCTTKAGASPLSGNHSLDSDLVALCGMHQRVYIVTRNSRSEDIAFFLRQHGIGARLKEDQPHTSEASGCPNCSAACYL
;
A
#
# COMPACT_ATOMS: atom_id res chain seq x y z
N MET A 1 -37.56 8.59 -37.56
CA MET A 1 -38.22 8.02 -38.75
C MET A 1 -37.13 7.49 -39.65
N GLU A 2 -37.23 6.19 -39.99
CA GLU A 2 -36.48 5.38 -40.99
C GLU A 2 -34.94 5.35 -40.85
N ALA A 3 -34.27 4.32 -40.30
CA ALA A 3 -34.18 2.87 -40.57
C ALA A 3 -33.43 2.50 -41.87
N ALA A 4 -32.29 1.78 -41.75
CA ALA A 4 -31.90 0.62 -42.58
C ALA A 4 -30.48 0.06 -42.30
N THR A 5 -30.46 -1.14 -41.70
CA THR A 5 -29.72 -2.38 -42.07
C THR A 5 -28.19 -2.50 -42.18
N THR A 6 -27.67 -3.31 -41.25
CA THR A 6 -26.67 -4.41 -41.30
C THR A 6 -26.15 -4.94 -42.65
N ALA A 7 -24.84 -5.22 -42.71
CA ALA A 7 -24.28 -6.39 -43.40
C ALA A 7 -22.90 -6.82 -42.85
N THR A 8 -22.78 -8.11 -42.55
CA THR A 8 -21.62 -8.87 -42.10
C THR A 8 -20.70 -9.30 -43.26
N GLY A 9 -19.39 -9.40 -43.03
CA GLY A 9 -18.48 -10.07 -43.98
C GLY A 9 -17.06 -10.30 -43.45
N ARG A 10 -16.75 -11.55 -43.07
CA ARG A 10 -15.38 -12.09 -42.95
C ARG A 10 -14.71 -12.12 -44.33
N PRO A 11 -13.37 -12.10 -44.39
CA PRO A 11 -12.68 -12.88 -45.41
C PRO A 11 -11.62 -13.83 -44.85
N SER A 12 -11.57 -14.96 -45.53
CA SER A 12 -10.69 -16.12 -45.40
C SER A 12 -9.31 -15.91 -46.04
N LEU A 13 -8.34 -16.64 -45.48
CA LEU A 13 -6.98 -16.91 -45.95
C LEU A 13 -6.88 -17.28 -47.44
N LEU A 14 -5.86 -16.77 -48.12
CA LEU A 14 -5.20 -17.47 -49.23
C LEU A 14 -3.73 -17.03 -49.34
N ARG A 15 -2.83 -18.01 -49.23
CA ARG A 15 -1.41 -17.97 -49.60
C ARG A 15 -1.26 -17.72 -51.11
N LYS A 16 -0.21 -17.00 -51.51
CA LYS A 16 0.58 -17.32 -52.71
C LYS A 16 1.98 -16.71 -52.64
N ASP A 17 2.95 -17.58 -52.82
CA ASP A 17 4.36 -17.30 -53.11
C ASP A 17 4.52 -16.62 -54.48
N GLY A 18 5.64 -15.94 -54.70
CA GLY A 18 6.11 -15.65 -56.06
C GLY A 18 7.01 -14.43 -56.21
N HIS A 19 8.30 -14.69 -56.39
CA HIS A 19 9.38 -13.76 -56.74
C HIS A 19 9.11 -12.85 -57.96
N GLY A 20 9.75 -11.67 -57.94
CA GLY A 20 10.45 -11.17 -59.12
C GLY A 20 10.25 -9.68 -59.42
N GLY A 21 11.36 -8.96 -59.58
CA GLY A 21 11.44 -7.82 -60.52
C GLY A 21 11.68 -6.45 -59.89
N ALA A 22 12.93 -6.02 -59.94
CA ALA A 22 13.40 -4.68 -59.60
C ALA A 22 12.87 -3.60 -60.58
N SER A 23 12.65 -2.38 -60.08
CA SER A 23 13.25 -1.16 -60.66
C SER A 23 12.96 0.09 -59.81
N ALA A 24 14.05 0.82 -59.55
CA ALA A 24 14.23 2.27 -59.47
C ALA A 24 13.26 3.14 -58.65
N SER A 25 13.82 3.79 -57.62
CA SER A 25 14.07 5.24 -57.50
C SER A 25 13.69 5.87 -56.15
N ASP A 26 14.65 6.68 -55.69
CA ASP A 26 14.55 7.85 -54.82
C ASP A 26 14.50 7.72 -53.27
N ASN A 27 15.72 7.84 -52.74
CA ASN A 27 16.15 8.60 -51.55
C ASN A 27 15.10 9.52 -50.90
N VAL A 28 14.90 9.38 -49.57
CA VAL A 28 15.21 10.41 -48.54
C VAL A 28 15.31 9.74 -47.15
N SER A 29 16.52 9.78 -46.59
CA SER A 29 16.95 9.97 -45.19
C SER A 29 16.07 9.52 -44.01
N ALA A 30 16.55 8.50 -43.28
CA ALA A 30 16.21 8.22 -41.88
C ALA A 30 17.51 8.14 -41.03
N PRO A 31 17.51 8.59 -39.76
CA PRO A 31 18.73 8.72 -38.97
C PRO A 31 19.18 7.37 -38.37
N PHE A 32 20.49 7.12 -38.51
CA PHE A 32 21.23 6.00 -37.95
C PHE A 32 21.20 5.98 -36.42
N LEU A 33 20.70 4.89 -35.82
CA LEU A 33 20.99 4.49 -34.44
C LEU A 33 22.06 3.39 -34.46
N LEU A 34 23.28 3.78 -34.09
CA LEU A 34 24.46 2.91 -33.95
C LEU A 34 24.27 1.96 -32.75
N VAL A 35 23.89 0.71 -33.03
CA VAL A 35 23.91 -0.38 -32.06
C VAL A 35 25.35 -0.91 -31.95
N ARG A 36 26.05 -0.55 -30.86
CA ARG A 36 27.32 -1.17 -30.47
C ARG A 36 27.07 -2.61 -30.00
N GLN A 37 27.57 -3.59 -30.75
CA GLN A 37 27.70 -4.97 -30.29
C GLN A 37 28.85 -5.06 -29.26
N GLY A 38 28.50 -5.26 -27.99
CA GLY A 38 29.44 -5.63 -26.93
C GLY A 38 29.28 -7.11 -26.57
N LYS A 39 30.20 -7.97 -27.03
CA LYS A 39 30.39 -9.31 -26.48
C LYS A 39 31.10 -9.18 -25.13
N THR A 40 30.48 -9.64 -24.03
CA THR A 40 31.22 -10.07 -22.83
C THR A 40 30.46 -11.18 -22.08
N ASP A 41 31.16 -12.29 -21.84
CA ASP A 41 30.80 -13.35 -20.90
C ASP A 41 30.77 -12.83 -19.45
N PRO A 42 29.89 -13.35 -18.56
CA PRO A 42 30.06 -13.14 -17.13
C PRO A 42 30.44 -14.44 -16.41
N LYS A 43 31.74 -14.57 -16.08
CA LYS A 43 32.17 -15.36 -14.93
C LYS A 43 31.78 -14.60 -13.65
N LYS A 44 30.86 -15.19 -12.88
CA LYS A 44 30.40 -14.68 -11.57
C LYS A 44 31.56 -14.66 -10.55
N LYS A 45 32.02 -13.46 -10.17
CA LYS A 45 32.69 -13.21 -8.88
C LYS A 45 31.72 -12.45 -7.98
N LYS A 46 31.52 -12.99 -6.78
CA LYS A 46 30.55 -12.53 -5.78
C LYS A 46 31.27 -11.56 -4.84
N GLU A 47 31.19 -10.27 -5.09
CA GLU A 47 31.67 -9.24 -4.16
C GLU A 47 30.60 -8.91 -3.12
N THR A 48 30.95 -9.13 -1.86
CA THR A 48 30.24 -8.64 -0.68
C THR A 48 30.51 -7.14 -0.51
N LYS A 49 29.52 -6.29 -0.81
CA LYS A 49 29.57 -4.86 -0.47
C LYS A 49 29.14 -4.65 0.98
N THR A 50 30.11 -4.28 1.81
CA THR A 50 29.90 -3.60 3.09
C THR A 50 29.52 -2.14 2.81
N HIS A 51 28.38 -1.68 3.32
CA HIS A 51 27.99 -0.27 3.28
C HIS A 51 28.90 0.53 4.23
N LYS A 52 29.83 1.32 3.67
CA LYS A 52 30.42 2.49 4.34
C LYS A 52 29.56 3.70 4.01
N THR A 53 28.98 4.34 5.02
CA THR A 53 28.44 5.69 4.98
C THR A 53 29.59 6.68 4.85
N SER A 54 29.67 7.39 3.73
CA SER A 54 30.52 8.56 3.54
C SER A 54 29.69 9.82 3.81
N ALA A 55 30.10 10.60 4.81
CA ALA A 55 29.66 11.97 5.00
C ALA A 55 30.39 12.86 3.98
N LEU A 56 29.63 13.73 3.32
CA LEU A 56 30.14 14.75 2.40
C LEU A 56 30.24 16.05 3.23
N GLU A 57 31.45 16.54 3.47
CA GLU A 57 31.67 17.90 3.96
C GLU A 57 31.57 18.86 2.77
N VAL A 58 30.69 19.84 2.87
CA VAL A 58 30.58 20.96 1.92
C VAL A 58 30.98 22.21 2.67
N GLU A 59 32.14 22.75 2.30
CA GLU A 59 32.68 24.02 2.76
C GLU A 59 31.98 25.14 2.00
N ILE A 60 31.28 26.03 2.71
CA ILE A 60 30.55 27.17 2.11
C ILE A 60 31.36 28.44 2.35
N MET A 61 31.87 29.03 1.27
CA MET A 61 32.53 30.33 1.25
C MET A 61 31.53 31.47 1.47
N ALA A 62 31.90 32.45 2.28
CA ALA A 62 31.19 33.71 2.46
C ALA A 62 31.49 34.70 1.30
N PRO A 63 30.54 35.59 0.93
CA PRO A 63 30.80 36.62 -0.08
C PRO A 63 31.34 37.90 0.56
N GLU A 64 32.47 38.39 0.02
CA GLU A 64 33.03 39.71 0.30
C GLU A 64 32.25 40.81 -0.44
N THR A 65 31.87 41.84 0.29
CA THR A 65 31.41 43.14 -0.23
C THR A 65 32.59 44.08 -0.45
N LEU A 66 32.72 44.60 -1.67
CA LEU A 66 33.54 45.75 -2.04
C LEU A 66 32.77 47.06 -1.80
N LEU A 67 33.40 48.06 -1.14
CA LEU A 67 33.39 49.49 -1.53
C LEU A 67 34.37 50.35 -0.67
N SER A 68 35.51 50.66 -1.29
CA SER A 68 36.33 51.90 -1.31
C SER A 68 36.40 52.96 -0.17
N ARG A 69 37.66 53.21 0.26
CA ARG A 69 38.46 54.48 0.39
C ARG A 69 38.51 55.35 1.70
N PHE A 70 39.65 55.17 2.42
CA PHE A 70 40.67 56.11 3.02
C PHE A 70 40.34 57.23 4.04
N PRO A 71 41.33 57.80 4.80
CA PRO A 71 42.55 57.24 5.46
C PRO A 71 42.77 57.71 6.93
N GLY A 72 43.70 57.09 7.70
CA GLY A 72 44.35 57.76 8.85
C GLY A 72 45.03 56.91 9.95
N MET A 73 46.38 56.93 9.94
CA MET A 73 47.37 56.90 11.06
C MET A 73 47.54 55.70 12.03
N GLU A 74 48.78 55.17 12.01
CA GLU A 74 49.73 54.89 13.14
C GLU A 74 49.26 54.00 14.33
N SER A 75 50.01 53.08 14.94
CA SER A 75 51.42 52.65 14.91
C SER A 75 51.60 51.38 15.78
N ALA A 76 52.72 50.67 15.55
CA ALA A 76 53.57 49.93 16.51
C ALA A 76 53.05 48.70 17.29
N GLY A 77 53.85 47.63 17.24
CA GLY A 77 54.08 46.76 18.42
C GLY A 77 54.05 45.24 18.20
N ASP A 78 55.06 44.69 17.53
CA ASP A 78 55.62 43.35 17.81
C ASP A 78 56.75 43.55 18.88
N PRO A 79 57.37 42.53 19.55
CA PRO A 79 57.44 41.11 19.20
C PRO A 79 57.51 40.10 20.40
N SER A 80 57.89 38.85 20.06
CA SER A 80 58.62 37.83 20.86
C SER A 80 57.77 36.82 21.66
N SER A 81 58.06 35.51 21.72
CA SER A 81 59.19 34.67 21.28
C SER A 81 58.88 33.18 21.56
N GLU A 82 59.44 32.29 20.71
CA GLU A 82 60.15 31.02 21.04
C GLU A 82 59.46 29.90 21.87
N ALA A 83 59.75 28.60 21.74
CA ALA A 83 60.53 27.74 20.84
C ALA A 83 60.37 26.27 21.31
N ALA A 84 60.94 25.34 20.51
CA ALA A 84 61.34 23.94 20.79
C ALA A 84 60.23 22.87 20.75
N SER A 85 60.15 21.97 19.75
CA SER A 85 61.10 20.96 19.22
C SER A 85 61.25 19.71 20.12
N SER A 86 60.94 18.52 19.56
CA SER A 86 61.73 17.29 19.71
C SER A 86 61.11 16.13 18.91
N THR A 87 61.98 15.25 18.46
CA THR A 87 61.93 14.27 17.36
C THR A 87 61.74 12.81 17.84
N LYS A 88 60.96 12.01 17.06
CA LYS A 88 61.11 10.58 16.59
C LYS A 88 61.89 9.51 17.43
N PRO A 89 61.82 8.19 17.13
CA PRO A 89 60.74 7.28 16.64
C PRO A 89 60.78 5.85 17.31
N MET A 90 60.06 4.88 16.70
CA MET A 90 60.34 3.41 16.60
C MET A 90 59.48 2.37 17.38
N GLN A 91 58.96 1.43 16.56
CA GLN A 91 58.88 -0.03 16.71
C GLN A 91 57.64 -0.80 17.25
N GLU A 92 57.17 -1.66 16.33
CA GLU A 92 56.42 -2.92 16.39
C GLU A 92 56.24 -3.65 17.74
N ARG A 93 55.02 -4.19 17.97
CA ARG A 93 54.78 -5.65 18.10
C ARG A 93 53.29 -6.02 18.19
N LYS A 94 53.00 -7.19 17.63
CA LYS A 94 51.74 -7.95 17.57
C LYS A 94 51.22 -8.37 18.95
N SER A 95 49.90 -8.52 19.12
CA SER A 95 49.29 -9.76 19.63
C SER A 95 47.77 -9.71 19.66
N HIS A 96 47.19 -10.88 19.40
CA HIS A 96 45.76 -11.21 19.45
C HIS A 96 45.20 -11.13 20.88
N GLY A 97 43.95 -10.69 21.02
CA GLY A 97 43.18 -10.77 22.26
C GLY A 97 41.71 -11.04 21.99
N VAL A 98 41.34 -12.31 22.06
CA VAL A 98 39.97 -12.83 22.08
C VAL A 98 39.33 -12.48 23.43
N LEU A 99 38.17 -11.82 23.41
CA LEU A 99 37.25 -11.67 24.56
C LEU A 99 35.86 -12.03 24.02
N GLY A 100 35.13 -13.04 24.50
CA GLY A 100 34.98 -13.51 25.86
C GLY A 100 33.50 -13.28 26.24
N ALA A 101 32.63 -14.23 25.86
CA ALA A 101 31.20 -14.18 26.15
C ALA A 101 30.94 -14.40 27.66
N PRO A 102 29.99 -13.68 28.29
CA PRO A 102 29.67 -13.91 29.69
C PRO A 102 28.63 -15.04 29.87
N LYS A 103 28.94 -15.96 30.79
CA LYS A 103 28.01 -16.96 31.35
C LYS A 103 26.97 -16.30 32.27
N PRO A 104 25.76 -16.88 32.42
CA PRO A 104 24.72 -16.36 33.29
C PRO A 104 24.98 -16.72 34.76
N ARG A 105 24.65 -15.80 35.66
CA ARG A 105 24.69 -15.97 37.11
C ARG A 105 23.33 -16.45 37.60
N ALA A 106 23.34 -17.51 38.40
CA ALA A 106 22.19 -18.02 39.15
C ALA A 106 22.10 -17.33 40.53
N ASP A 107 20.85 -17.23 40.98
CA ASP A 107 20.31 -17.14 42.34
C ASP A 107 20.68 -15.96 43.27
N LEU A 108 19.64 -15.23 43.71
CA LEU A 108 19.25 -15.11 45.13
C LEU A 108 17.92 -14.36 45.32
N ALA A 109 16.98 -15.06 45.97
CA ALA A 109 16.00 -14.66 46.99
C ALA A 109 15.04 -13.44 46.81
N ALA A 110 13.75 -13.82 46.72
CA ALA A 110 12.58 -13.37 47.49
C ALA A 110 12.58 -11.99 48.19
N ALA A 111 11.59 -11.16 47.82
CA ALA A 111 10.86 -10.30 48.74
C ALA A 111 9.42 -10.09 48.22
N ASP A 112 8.46 -10.39 49.08
CA ASP A 112 7.02 -10.34 48.86
C ASP A 112 6.51 -8.93 48.51
N SER A 113 5.66 -8.85 47.48
CA SER A 113 4.66 -7.78 47.40
C SER A 113 3.36 -8.40 46.89
N ALA A 114 2.41 -8.53 47.81
CA ALA A 114 1.08 -9.05 47.55
C ALA A 114 0.32 -8.07 46.65
N ALA A 115 0.03 -8.50 45.41
CA ALA A 115 -0.96 -7.86 44.56
C ALA A 115 -2.37 -8.29 45.04
N PRO A 116 -3.37 -7.39 45.03
CA PRO A 116 -4.73 -7.77 45.38
C PRO A 116 -5.29 -8.78 44.35
N PRO A 117 -6.15 -9.72 44.79
CA PRO A 117 -6.70 -10.73 43.90
C PRO A 117 -7.61 -10.08 42.84
N PRO A 118 -7.62 -10.60 41.59
CA PRO A 118 -8.56 -10.15 40.58
C PRO A 118 -9.99 -10.48 41.00
N LEU A 119 -10.91 -9.56 40.71
CA LEU A 119 -12.34 -9.74 40.94
C LEU A 119 -12.86 -10.98 40.16
N PRO A 120 -13.84 -11.72 40.70
CA PRO A 120 -14.40 -12.90 40.04
C PRO A 120 -15.08 -12.52 38.71
N ARG A 121 -14.76 -13.30 37.66
CA ARG A 121 -15.23 -13.14 36.26
C ARG A 121 -16.74 -13.04 36.07
N GLU A 122 -17.52 -13.44 37.07
CA GLU A 122 -18.98 -13.40 37.04
C GLU A 122 -19.53 -11.97 37.14
N ALA A 123 -18.81 -11.05 37.78
CA ALA A 123 -19.21 -9.64 37.86
C ALA A 123 -19.00 -8.88 36.54
N GLU A 124 -17.98 -9.23 35.75
CA GLU A 124 -17.70 -8.63 34.44
C GLU A 124 -18.73 -9.05 33.38
N HIS A 125 -19.25 -10.28 33.47
CA HIS A 125 -20.29 -10.76 32.56
C HIS A 125 -21.63 -10.06 32.83
N SER A 126 -21.97 -9.84 34.11
CA SER A 126 -23.21 -9.14 34.50
C SER A 126 -23.24 -7.67 34.08
N LEU A 127 -22.12 -6.93 34.21
CA LEU A 127 -22.03 -5.52 33.79
C LEU A 127 -22.02 -5.37 32.26
N ALA A 128 -21.36 -6.29 31.54
CA ALA A 128 -21.40 -6.32 30.09
C ALA A 128 -22.79 -6.67 29.55
N GLU A 129 -23.53 -7.54 30.24
CA GLU A 129 -24.89 -7.94 29.88
C GLU A 129 -25.93 -6.87 30.24
N GLN A 130 -25.70 -6.11 31.31
CA GLN A 130 -26.53 -4.95 31.71
C GLN A 130 -26.36 -3.78 30.73
N CYS A 131 -25.14 -3.45 30.32
CA CYS A 131 -24.88 -2.50 29.22
C CYS A 131 -25.46 -2.95 27.86
N ARG A 132 -25.60 -4.26 27.65
CA ARG A 132 -26.24 -4.83 26.45
C ARG A 132 -27.76 -4.73 26.50
N LYS A 133 -28.37 -4.91 27.68
CA LYS A 133 -29.81 -4.75 27.92
C LYS A 133 -30.25 -3.29 27.86
N GLU A 134 -29.48 -2.35 28.41
CA GLU A 134 -29.79 -0.91 28.35
C GLU A 134 -29.68 -0.32 26.94
N ARG A 135 -28.83 -0.90 26.07
CA ARG A 135 -28.79 -0.55 24.64
C ARG A 135 -29.96 -1.11 23.83
N MET A 136 -30.67 -2.12 24.31
CA MET A 136 -31.85 -2.66 23.63
C MET A 136 -33.17 -2.02 24.10
N SER A 137 -33.19 -1.32 25.24
CA SER A 137 -34.38 -0.66 25.79
C SER A 137 -34.64 0.77 25.27
N HIS A 138 -33.69 1.39 24.58
CA HIS A 138 -33.91 2.66 23.88
C HIS A 138 -34.22 2.38 22.40
N GLY A 139 -35.51 2.36 22.10
CA GLY A 139 -36.09 1.95 20.83
C GLY A 139 -35.55 2.70 19.61
N VAL A 140 -35.02 1.92 18.66
CA VAL A 140 -35.03 2.27 17.24
C VAL A 140 -36.24 1.58 16.65
N SER A 141 -37.20 2.40 16.20
CA SER A 141 -38.38 1.99 15.46
C SER A 141 -38.04 0.99 14.36
N ALA A 142 -38.80 -0.11 14.30
CA ALA A 142 -38.67 -1.16 13.31
C ALA A 142 -38.68 -0.57 11.89
N ALA A 143 -37.67 -0.93 11.10
CA ALA A 143 -37.66 -0.74 9.65
C ALA A 143 -38.65 -1.74 9.01
N PRO A 144 -39.38 -1.35 7.96
CA PRO A 144 -40.30 -2.24 7.29
C PRO A 144 -39.56 -3.30 6.48
N ALA A 145 -40.23 -4.44 6.33
CA ALA A 145 -39.79 -5.59 5.57
C ALA A 145 -39.47 -5.24 4.11
N ARG A 146 -38.52 -6.01 3.56
CA ARG A 146 -38.11 -6.09 2.16
C ARG A 146 -39.26 -5.77 1.18
N ALA A 147 -39.16 -4.65 0.48
CA ALA A 147 -39.86 -4.44 -0.78
C ALA A 147 -39.08 -5.18 -1.87
N ASP A 148 -39.74 -6.18 -2.45
CA ASP A 148 -39.38 -6.80 -3.72
C ASP A 148 -39.29 -5.72 -4.80
N MET A 149 -38.18 -5.70 -5.53
CA MET A 149 -37.94 -4.78 -6.63
C MET A 149 -38.39 -5.42 -7.96
N ARG A 150 -39.67 -5.79 -8.03
CA ARG A 150 -40.37 -6.19 -9.26
C ARG A 150 -41.75 -5.56 -9.23
N ASP A 151 -42.17 -5.04 -10.38
CA ASP A 151 -43.39 -4.27 -10.66
C ASP A 151 -43.28 -2.76 -10.37
N LEU A 152 -42.41 -2.09 -11.14
CA LEU A 152 -42.62 -0.69 -11.49
C LEU A 152 -43.56 -0.65 -12.70
N ASP A 153 -44.71 -0.02 -12.49
CA ASP A 153 -45.70 0.36 -13.51
C ASP A 153 -45.00 1.06 -14.69
N MET A 154 -45.04 0.44 -15.88
CA MET A 154 -44.39 0.96 -17.09
C MET A 154 -45.23 2.03 -17.82
N ASP A 155 -46.37 2.45 -17.27
CA ASP A 155 -47.29 3.39 -17.91
C ASP A 155 -47.34 4.79 -17.26
N ALA A 156 -46.43 5.12 -16.34
CA ALA A 156 -46.30 6.49 -15.85
C ALA A 156 -45.68 7.40 -16.95
N PRO A 157 -46.31 8.53 -17.33
CA PRO A 157 -45.75 9.43 -18.34
C PRO A 157 -44.39 9.96 -17.86
N LEU A 158 -43.36 9.70 -18.66
CA LEU A 158 -42.01 10.21 -18.46
C LEU A 158 -42.07 11.72 -18.19
N PRO A 159 -41.37 12.24 -17.16
CA PRO A 159 -41.25 13.68 -16.99
C PRO A 159 -40.68 14.26 -18.28
N ALA A 160 -41.33 15.32 -18.79
CA ALA A 160 -40.90 16.01 -19.99
C ALA A 160 -39.39 16.28 -19.92
N ALA A 161 -38.67 15.90 -20.98
CA ALA A 161 -37.24 16.10 -21.08
C ALA A 161 -36.92 17.55 -20.73
N GLU A 162 -36.20 17.77 -19.62
CA GLU A 162 -35.68 19.09 -19.28
C GLU A 162 -34.90 19.62 -20.49
N GLU A 163 -35.26 20.82 -20.94
CA GLU A 163 -34.53 21.47 -22.03
C GLU A 163 -33.04 21.53 -21.68
N PRO A 164 -32.13 21.22 -22.63
CA PRO A 164 -30.70 21.23 -22.37
C PRO A 164 -30.31 22.62 -21.87
N ARG A 165 -29.79 22.69 -20.63
CA ARG A 165 -29.28 23.95 -20.07
C ARG A 165 -28.28 24.54 -21.06
N PRO A 166 -28.38 25.84 -21.39
CA PRO A 166 -27.41 26.49 -22.26
C PRO A 166 -26.01 26.27 -21.70
N SER A 167 -25.05 26.01 -22.58
CA SER A 167 -23.67 25.81 -22.13
C SER A 167 -23.20 27.02 -21.34
N LEU A 168 -22.35 26.84 -20.31
CA LEU A 168 -21.74 27.96 -19.58
C LEU A 168 -21.15 29.00 -20.56
N ALA A 169 -20.56 28.54 -21.67
CA ALA A 169 -20.03 29.37 -22.74
C ALA A 169 -21.08 30.24 -23.47
N GLU A 170 -22.33 29.80 -23.58
CA GLU A 170 -23.43 30.58 -24.17
C GLU A 170 -24.03 31.58 -23.19
N GLN A 171 -24.17 31.21 -21.91
CA GLN A 171 -24.55 32.17 -20.86
C GLN A 171 -23.50 33.28 -20.73
N PHE A 172 -22.21 32.92 -20.70
CA PHE A 172 -21.13 33.89 -20.66
C PHE A 172 -21.07 34.77 -21.92
N ARG A 173 -21.34 34.23 -23.12
CA ARG A 173 -21.39 35.04 -24.35
C ARG A 173 -22.43 36.16 -24.28
N LYS A 174 -23.58 35.91 -23.65
CA LYS A 174 -24.63 36.92 -23.43
C LYS A 174 -24.17 38.01 -22.47
N ASP A 175 -23.56 37.63 -21.34
CA ASP A 175 -23.12 38.60 -20.32
C ASP A 175 -21.88 39.41 -20.75
N THR A 176 -21.10 38.92 -21.72
CA THR A 176 -19.88 39.59 -22.20
C THR A 176 -20.18 40.80 -23.10
N LEU A 177 -21.36 40.84 -23.74
CA LEU A 177 -21.71 41.89 -24.71
C LEU A 177 -22.24 43.18 -24.07
N GLU A 178 -22.62 43.17 -22.79
CA GLU A 178 -23.31 44.30 -22.15
C GLU A 178 -22.47 45.12 -21.14
N ILE A 179 -21.18 44.83 -20.95
CA ILE A 179 -20.35 45.52 -19.93
C ILE A 179 -19.22 46.35 -20.56
N ASP A 180 -19.34 47.67 -20.38
CA ASP A 180 -18.54 48.84 -20.79
C ASP A 180 -17.03 48.84 -20.41
N GLY A 181 -16.35 47.69 -20.48
CA GLY A 181 -14.98 47.47 -19.99
C GLY A 181 -14.07 46.71 -20.95
N THR A 182 -14.40 46.62 -22.24
CA THR A 182 -13.58 45.96 -23.27
C THR A 182 -12.21 46.62 -23.44
N GLY A 183 -12.13 47.95 -23.33
CA GLY A 183 -10.88 48.69 -23.50
C GLY A 183 -9.79 48.35 -22.47
N MET A 184 -10.17 48.13 -21.20
CA MET A 184 -9.22 47.79 -20.14
C MET A 184 -8.57 46.42 -20.35
N VAL A 185 -9.36 45.42 -20.74
CA VAL A 185 -8.83 44.06 -21.01
C VAL A 185 -7.88 44.10 -22.21
N GLU A 186 -8.22 44.84 -23.27
CA GLU A 186 -7.36 44.94 -24.43
C GLU A 186 -6.03 45.64 -24.11
N GLN A 187 -6.06 46.71 -23.31
CA GLN A 187 -4.85 47.39 -22.85
C GLN A 187 -3.96 46.45 -22.01
N GLU A 188 -4.54 45.67 -21.11
CA GLU A 188 -3.81 44.68 -20.34
C GLU A 188 -3.16 43.61 -21.24
N LEU A 189 -3.89 43.09 -22.24
CA LEU A 189 -3.36 42.12 -23.19
C LEU A 189 -2.22 42.69 -24.07
N ARG A 190 -2.13 44.02 -24.23
CA ARG A 190 -0.99 44.67 -24.90
C ARG A 190 0.27 44.61 -24.04
N LEU A 191 0.17 44.79 -22.72
CA LEU A 191 1.32 44.71 -21.81
C LEU A 191 2.00 43.32 -21.87
N TRP A 192 1.23 42.27 -22.11
CA TRP A 192 1.77 40.92 -22.29
C TRP A 192 2.57 40.73 -23.59
N ARG A 193 2.50 41.67 -24.55
CA ARG A 193 3.28 41.64 -25.81
C ARG A 193 4.57 42.44 -25.73
N GLU A 194 4.78 43.19 -24.65
CA GLU A 194 6.00 43.96 -24.42
C GLU A 194 7.18 43.02 -24.14
N GLU A 195 8.40 43.42 -24.51
CA GLU A 195 9.60 42.58 -24.35
C GLU A 195 9.97 42.35 -22.88
N ASP A 196 9.67 43.34 -22.01
CA ASP A 196 9.99 43.34 -20.58
C ASP A 196 8.87 42.79 -19.68
N TRP A 197 7.86 42.14 -20.27
CA TRP A 197 6.68 41.62 -19.55
C TRP A 197 7.04 40.76 -18.33
N GLN A 198 8.14 39.98 -18.41
CA GLN A 198 8.59 39.13 -17.30
C GLN A 198 9.07 39.95 -16.11
N GLU A 199 9.84 41.02 -16.33
CA GLU A 199 10.35 41.86 -15.24
C GLU A 199 9.19 42.58 -14.54
N SER A 200 8.28 43.15 -15.34
CA SER A 200 7.05 43.79 -14.87
C SER A 200 6.16 42.80 -14.10
N LEU A 201 6.02 41.56 -14.56
CA LEU A 201 5.28 40.53 -13.85
C LEU A 201 5.99 40.07 -12.56
N ARG A 202 7.31 39.89 -12.56
CA ARG A 202 8.08 39.54 -11.35
C ARG A 202 7.88 40.56 -10.24
N LYS A 203 7.87 41.86 -10.59
CA LYS A 203 7.58 42.94 -9.64
C LYS A 203 6.21 42.76 -8.99
N ARG A 204 5.17 42.44 -9.76
CA ARG A 204 3.81 42.15 -9.24
C ARG A 204 3.76 40.88 -8.38
N LEU A 205 4.47 39.82 -8.79
CA LEU A 205 4.50 38.54 -8.09
C LEU A 205 5.29 38.57 -6.78
N THR A 206 6.07 39.62 -6.48
CA THR A 206 6.73 39.77 -5.17
C THR A 206 5.74 39.78 -3.99
N ALA A 207 4.48 40.14 -4.25
CA ALA A 207 3.40 40.09 -3.26
C ALA A 207 2.87 38.66 -3.00
N VAL A 208 3.19 37.70 -3.87
CA VAL A 208 2.78 36.29 -3.72
C VAL A 208 3.88 35.53 -2.96
N PRO A 209 3.62 35.02 -1.75
CA PRO A 209 4.60 34.24 -1.00
C PRO A 209 5.02 32.97 -1.75
N GLY A 210 6.33 32.68 -1.74
CA GLY A 210 6.92 31.45 -2.30
C GLY A 210 7.84 31.70 -3.48
N LEU A 211 8.21 30.63 -4.19
CA LEU A 211 9.02 30.71 -5.40
C LEU A 211 8.20 31.28 -6.56
N CYS A 212 8.80 32.17 -7.35
CA CYS A 212 8.19 32.73 -8.55
C CYS A 212 8.03 31.64 -9.62
N VAL A 213 6.81 31.42 -10.11
CA VAL A 213 6.52 30.38 -11.14
C VAL A 213 7.26 30.60 -12.47
N LEU A 214 7.77 31.81 -12.73
CA LEU A 214 8.62 32.08 -13.89
C LEU A 214 10.00 31.42 -13.80
N ASP A 215 10.43 31.02 -12.60
CA ASP A 215 11.68 30.29 -12.36
C ASP A 215 11.48 28.78 -12.39
N LEU A 216 10.31 28.30 -12.84
CA LEU A 216 9.99 26.89 -12.89
C LEU A 216 10.90 26.15 -13.87
N ALA A 217 11.53 25.11 -13.36
CA ALA A 217 12.32 24.16 -14.13
C ALA A 217 12.07 22.73 -13.63
N GLU A 218 12.43 21.75 -14.44
CA GLU A 218 12.35 20.34 -14.04
C GLU A 218 13.15 20.04 -12.76
N SER A 219 14.29 20.71 -12.57
CA SER A 219 15.17 20.51 -11.42
C SER A 219 14.62 21.07 -10.09
N ASN A 220 13.73 22.07 -10.14
CA ASN A 220 13.21 22.76 -8.94
C ASN A 220 11.70 22.60 -8.73
N ILE A 221 10.98 21.87 -9.61
CA ILE A 221 9.53 21.63 -9.51
C ILE A 221 9.09 21.02 -8.16
N LEU A 222 9.98 20.30 -7.48
CA LEU A 222 9.69 19.71 -6.17
C LEU A 222 9.56 20.76 -5.05
N SER A 223 10.14 21.95 -5.23
CA SER A 223 10.15 23.05 -4.26
C SER A 223 8.88 23.92 -4.28
N TYR A 224 8.01 23.74 -5.27
CA TYR A 224 6.75 24.48 -5.38
C TYR A 224 5.64 23.83 -4.55
N SER A 225 4.88 24.66 -3.83
CA SER A 225 3.60 24.27 -3.23
C SER A 225 2.58 23.94 -4.31
N GLN A 226 1.83 22.86 -4.11
CA GLN A 226 0.94 22.30 -5.13
C GLN A 226 -0.24 21.54 -4.50
N GLY A 227 -1.21 21.23 -5.34
CA GLY A 227 -2.30 20.33 -4.99
C GLY A 227 -3.53 21.01 -4.40
N ASP A 228 -3.58 22.33 -4.48
CA ASP A 228 -4.68 23.17 -4.04
C ASP A 228 -5.03 24.14 -5.15
N TRP A 229 -6.33 24.25 -5.44
CA TRP A 229 -6.88 25.17 -6.43
C TRP A 229 -6.66 26.62 -6.03
N GLY A 230 -6.69 26.94 -4.73
CA GLY A 230 -6.46 28.30 -4.25
C GLY A 230 -5.08 28.85 -4.61
N LEU A 231 -4.07 27.98 -4.80
CA LEU A 231 -2.75 28.39 -5.28
C LEU A 231 -2.78 28.82 -6.75
N VAL A 232 -3.58 28.14 -7.58
CA VAL A 232 -3.77 28.49 -8.99
C VAL A 232 -4.52 29.82 -9.09
N GLU A 233 -5.64 29.96 -8.37
CA GLU A 233 -6.41 31.22 -8.33
C GLU A 233 -5.50 32.39 -7.90
N LYS A 234 -4.74 32.23 -6.82
CA LYS A 234 -3.87 33.28 -6.30
C LYS A 234 -2.82 33.75 -7.32
N ASP A 235 -2.15 32.84 -8.00
CA ASP A 235 -1.14 33.20 -9.02
C ASP A 235 -1.81 33.92 -10.21
N VAL A 236 -2.98 33.44 -10.66
CA VAL A 236 -3.72 34.06 -11.77
C VAL A 236 -4.21 35.47 -11.40
N HIS A 237 -4.83 35.65 -10.22
CA HIS A 237 -5.26 36.97 -9.76
C HIS A 237 -4.09 37.94 -9.50
N ALA A 238 -2.89 37.45 -9.19
CA ALA A 238 -1.71 38.29 -9.05
C ALA A 238 -1.15 38.78 -10.40
N ALA A 239 -1.38 38.02 -11.48
CA ALA A 239 -0.85 38.32 -12.81
C ALA A 239 -1.83 39.07 -13.72
N PHE A 240 -3.13 38.90 -13.50
CA PHE A 240 -4.18 39.45 -14.36
C PHE A 240 -5.15 40.36 -13.59
N SER A 241 -5.82 41.27 -14.29
CA SER A 241 -6.94 42.02 -13.72
C SER A 241 -8.04 41.06 -13.26
N GLU A 242 -8.79 41.45 -12.23
CA GLU A 242 -9.84 40.62 -11.63
C GLU A 242 -10.81 40.03 -12.67
N LYS A 243 -11.26 40.86 -13.62
CA LYS A 243 -12.19 40.45 -14.69
C LYS A 243 -11.57 39.42 -15.64
N LEU A 244 -10.30 39.60 -16.03
CA LEU A 244 -9.63 38.67 -16.93
C LEU A 244 -9.24 37.38 -16.20
N ALA A 245 -8.77 37.48 -14.95
CA ALA A 245 -8.47 36.35 -14.08
C ALA A 245 -9.67 35.42 -13.91
N GLN A 246 -10.85 35.98 -13.60
CA GLN A 246 -12.10 35.20 -13.48
C GLN A 246 -12.44 34.46 -14.78
N ARG A 247 -12.29 35.11 -15.94
CA ARG A 247 -12.53 34.46 -17.25
C ARG A 247 -11.54 33.33 -17.52
N ILE A 248 -10.26 33.54 -17.25
CA ILE A 248 -9.22 32.52 -17.40
C ILE A 248 -9.52 31.32 -16.50
N LEU A 249 -9.81 31.57 -15.21
CA LEU A 249 -10.10 30.51 -14.25
C LEU A 249 -11.35 29.72 -14.65
N ALA A 250 -12.41 30.38 -15.14
CA ALA A 250 -13.63 29.73 -15.59
C ALA A 250 -13.40 28.69 -16.71
N CYS A 251 -12.40 28.89 -17.59
CA CYS A 251 -12.08 27.97 -18.68
C CYS A 251 -11.63 26.58 -18.20
N PHE A 252 -11.02 26.47 -17.02
CA PHE A 252 -10.45 25.19 -16.57
C PHE A 252 -10.72 24.84 -15.09
N LYS A 253 -11.45 25.67 -14.35
CA LYS A 253 -11.73 25.47 -12.90
C LYS A 253 -12.33 24.11 -12.60
N GLU A 254 -13.42 23.75 -13.27
CA GLU A 254 -14.12 22.49 -12.99
C GLU A 254 -13.22 21.28 -13.26
N GLU A 255 -12.50 21.25 -14.39
CA GLU A 255 -11.61 20.15 -14.75
C GLU A 255 -10.44 20.02 -13.76
N VAL A 256 -9.78 21.13 -13.41
CA VAL A 256 -8.65 21.10 -12.47
C VAL A 256 -9.11 20.69 -11.08
N GLN A 257 -10.21 21.25 -10.57
CA GLN A 257 -10.74 20.88 -9.26
C GLN A 257 -11.17 19.41 -9.20
N THR A 258 -11.82 18.92 -10.25
CA THR A 258 -12.19 17.50 -10.42
C THR A 258 -10.93 16.62 -10.38
N CYS A 259 -9.90 16.96 -11.15
CA CYS A 259 -8.64 16.19 -11.14
C CYS A 259 -7.92 16.24 -9.78
N LEU A 260 -7.98 17.37 -9.07
CA LEU A 260 -7.46 17.49 -7.70
C LEU A 260 -8.26 16.63 -6.70
N ALA A 261 -9.59 16.53 -6.87
CA ALA A 261 -10.44 15.64 -6.09
C ALA A 261 -10.08 14.16 -6.33
N VAL A 262 -9.94 13.73 -7.60
CA VAL A 262 -9.45 12.38 -7.97
C VAL A 262 -8.10 12.10 -7.29
N ARG A 263 -7.15 13.04 -7.39
CA ARG A 263 -5.82 12.91 -6.76
C ARG A 263 -5.92 12.67 -5.26
N ARG A 264 -6.78 13.43 -4.56
CA ARG A 264 -6.97 13.32 -3.11
C ARG A 264 -7.51 11.94 -2.73
N GLU A 265 -8.58 11.50 -3.38
CA GLU A 265 -9.18 10.18 -3.13
C GLU A 265 -8.22 9.04 -3.45
N LEU A 266 -7.49 9.12 -4.57
CA LEU A 266 -6.52 8.09 -4.95
C LEU A 266 -5.34 7.99 -3.95
N ILE A 267 -4.93 9.11 -3.35
CA ILE A 267 -3.93 9.10 -2.28
C ILE A 267 -4.45 8.32 -1.06
N ASN A 268 -5.70 8.54 -0.68
CA ASN A 268 -6.33 7.85 0.45
C ASN A 268 -6.57 6.37 0.14
N PHE A 269 -7.05 6.05 -1.06
CA PHE A 269 -7.19 4.68 -1.54
C PHE A 269 -5.85 3.93 -1.59
N LYS A 270 -4.76 4.58 -2.03
CA LYS A 270 -3.40 4.02 -1.97
C LYS A 270 -2.97 3.66 -0.54
N LYS A 271 -3.28 4.52 0.44
CA LYS A 271 -2.98 4.26 1.86
C LYS A 271 -3.83 3.09 2.38
N LEU A 272 -5.12 3.03 2.07
CA LEU A 272 -5.97 1.87 2.37
C LEU A 272 -5.39 0.56 1.80
N CYS A 273 -5.04 0.55 0.51
CA CYS A 273 -4.44 -0.61 -0.15
C CYS A 273 -3.09 -1.03 0.48
N LEU A 274 -2.33 -0.10 1.07
CA LEU A 274 -1.16 -0.45 1.88
C LEU A 274 -1.53 -1.32 3.09
N HIS A 275 -2.62 -1.00 3.79
CA HIS A 275 -3.06 -1.76 4.97
C HIS A 275 -3.65 -3.11 4.60
N LEU A 276 -4.47 -3.14 3.56
CA LEU A 276 -4.98 -4.39 3.01
C LEU A 276 -3.82 -5.29 2.59
N TRP A 277 -2.80 -4.75 1.90
CA TRP A 277 -1.66 -5.54 1.44
C TRP A 277 -0.83 -6.09 2.60
N GLN A 278 -0.55 -5.28 3.61
CA GLN A 278 0.17 -5.71 4.82
C GLN A 278 -0.61 -6.82 5.56
N THR A 279 -1.93 -6.66 5.68
CA THR A 279 -2.81 -7.64 6.31
C THR A 279 -2.84 -8.95 5.52
N ALA A 280 -3.04 -8.86 4.20
CA ALA A 280 -3.08 -10.02 3.30
C ALA A 280 -1.74 -10.78 3.31
N THR A 281 -0.61 -10.07 3.27
CA THR A 281 0.73 -10.70 3.37
C THR A 281 0.94 -11.40 4.71
N GLY A 282 0.43 -10.81 5.80
CA GLY A 282 0.43 -11.44 7.12
C GLY A 282 -0.40 -12.71 7.15
N LEU A 283 -1.59 -12.69 6.55
CA LEU A 283 -2.48 -13.86 6.45
C LEU A 283 -1.88 -14.96 5.58
N GLU A 284 -1.26 -14.61 4.45
CA GLU A 284 -0.56 -15.58 3.60
C GLU A 284 0.58 -16.26 4.38
N LYS A 285 1.34 -15.49 5.16
CA LYS A 285 2.40 -16.05 6.03
C LYS A 285 1.80 -17.00 7.07
N ASP A 286 0.73 -16.60 7.74
CA ASP A 286 0.06 -17.43 8.75
C ASP A 286 -0.49 -18.73 8.14
N LEU A 287 -1.16 -18.67 6.99
CA LEU A 287 -1.66 -19.83 6.27
C LEU A 287 -0.53 -20.74 5.79
N ARG A 288 0.62 -20.17 5.41
CA ARG A 288 1.82 -20.93 5.05
C ARG A 288 2.43 -21.65 6.26
N GLN A 289 2.46 -21.02 7.44
CA GLN A 289 2.86 -21.68 8.68
C GLN A 289 1.95 -22.87 9.00
N LEU A 290 0.63 -22.65 8.91
CA LEU A 290 -0.37 -23.70 9.12
C LEU A 290 -0.20 -24.86 8.12
N ALA A 291 -0.07 -24.56 6.82
CA ALA A 291 0.15 -25.59 5.81
C ALA A 291 1.44 -26.38 6.08
N SER A 292 2.53 -25.70 6.43
CA SER A 292 3.82 -26.34 6.76
C SER A 292 3.76 -27.20 8.03
N PHE A 293 2.96 -26.78 9.01
CA PHE A 293 2.71 -27.55 10.23
C PHE A 293 2.00 -28.87 9.93
N TYR A 294 0.82 -28.78 9.31
CA TYR A 294 -0.02 -29.95 9.07
C TYR A 294 0.59 -30.91 8.04
N TYR A 295 1.34 -30.41 7.05
CA TYR A 295 2.06 -31.25 6.08
C TYR A 295 3.12 -32.14 6.75
N SER A 296 3.96 -31.58 7.62
CA SER A 296 5.08 -32.32 8.22
C SER A 296 4.64 -33.56 8.99
N ARG A 297 3.50 -33.48 9.69
CA ARG A 297 2.95 -34.59 10.47
C ARG A 297 2.21 -35.61 9.63
N VAL A 298 1.65 -35.21 8.48
CA VAL A 298 1.12 -36.18 7.52
C VAL A 298 2.26 -37.03 6.98
N ALA A 299 3.39 -36.42 6.61
CA ALA A 299 4.55 -37.17 6.15
C ALA A 299 5.14 -38.11 7.23
N ASP A 300 5.20 -37.66 8.49
CA ASP A 300 5.66 -38.52 9.59
C ASP A 300 4.66 -39.67 9.88
N ALA A 301 3.35 -39.41 9.83
CA ALA A 301 2.31 -40.43 10.01
C ALA A 301 2.31 -41.46 8.88
N ASP A 302 2.35 -41.01 7.62
CA ASP A 302 2.41 -41.89 6.45
C ASP A 302 3.69 -42.76 6.50
N ALA A 303 4.83 -42.21 6.95
CA ALA A 303 6.07 -42.96 7.15
C ALA A 303 5.96 -43.99 8.27
N GLN A 304 5.26 -43.65 9.37
CA GLN A 304 5.03 -44.57 10.48
C GLN A 304 4.06 -45.69 10.12
N GLU A 305 2.94 -45.37 9.45
CA GLU A 305 1.98 -46.36 8.93
C GLU A 305 2.68 -47.32 7.95
N LYS A 306 3.52 -46.79 7.05
CA LYS A 306 4.32 -47.61 6.13
C LYS A 306 5.29 -48.53 6.88
N ALA A 307 6.02 -48.00 7.86
CA ALA A 307 6.94 -48.79 8.67
C ALA A 307 6.22 -49.88 9.48
N GLN A 308 5.01 -49.60 9.98
CA GLN A 308 4.17 -50.57 10.67
C GLN A 308 3.66 -51.66 9.74
N ALA A 309 3.24 -51.31 8.51
CA ALA A 309 2.83 -52.27 7.50
C ALA A 309 4.00 -53.17 7.07
N GLU A 310 5.18 -52.60 6.83
CA GLU A 310 6.41 -53.35 6.51
C GLU A 310 6.82 -54.28 7.66
N ALA A 311 6.69 -53.83 8.91
CA ALA A 311 6.95 -54.66 10.09
C ALA A 311 5.94 -55.80 10.22
N ALA A 312 4.64 -55.55 10.00
CA ALA A 312 3.59 -56.57 10.07
C ALA A 312 3.78 -57.68 9.03
N ILE A 313 4.22 -57.32 7.81
CA ILE A 313 4.55 -58.28 6.75
C ILE A 313 5.83 -59.07 7.10
N SER A 314 6.77 -58.44 7.80
CA SER A 314 8.06 -59.06 8.16
C SER A 314 7.99 -59.96 9.39
N THR A 315 6.92 -59.92 10.19
CA THR A 315 6.70 -60.88 11.28
C THR A 315 6.29 -62.24 10.70
N PRO A 316 7.14 -63.29 10.76
CA PRO A 316 6.75 -64.60 10.29
C PRO A 316 5.61 -65.12 11.16
N ASN A 317 4.48 -65.46 10.54
CA ASN A 317 3.42 -66.23 11.18
C ASN A 317 3.99 -67.57 11.64
N HIS A 318 4.45 -67.64 12.89
CA HIS A 318 4.63 -68.92 13.56
C HIS A 318 3.23 -69.46 13.83
N SER A 319 2.76 -70.29 12.90
CA SER A 319 1.57 -71.10 13.06
C SER A 319 1.73 -72.01 14.28
N THR A 320 1.13 -71.62 15.40
CA THR A 320 0.67 -72.59 16.40
C THR A 320 -0.48 -73.35 15.77
N GLU A 321 -0.23 -74.63 15.47
CA GLU A 321 -1.25 -75.63 15.21
C GLU A 321 -2.24 -75.60 16.39
N GLU A 322 -3.44 -75.08 16.20
CA GLU A 322 -4.54 -75.26 17.14
C GLU A 322 -5.68 -76.05 16.50
N ASP A 323 -6.20 -76.92 17.35
CA ASP A 323 -7.03 -78.10 17.14
C ASP A 323 -8.44 -77.77 16.59
N PRO A 324 -8.95 -78.45 15.55
CA PRO A 324 -10.24 -78.15 14.97
C PRO A 324 -11.35 -78.90 15.72
N THR A 325 -11.91 -78.33 16.80
CA THR A 325 -13.23 -78.78 17.29
C THR A 325 -13.93 -77.76 18.17
N GLU A 326 -14.78 -76.90 17.58
CA GLU A 326 -16.07 -76.53 18.19
C GLU A 326 -16.94 -75.74 17.22
N ALA A 327 -18.06 -76.35 16.82
CA ALA A 327 -19.11 -75.72 16.05
C ALA A 327 -19.88 -74.74 16.94
N ARG A 328 -19.87 -73.45 16.61
CA ARG A 328 -20.65 -72.43 17.33
C ARG A 328 -21.54 -71.65 16.37
N GLU A 329 -22.82 -71.59 16.74
CA GLU A 329 -23.98 -71.18 15.96
C GLU A 329 -23.96 -69.71 15.49
N PRO A 330 -24.60 -69.39 14.35
CA PRO A 330 -24.70 -68.05 13.82
C PRO A 330 -25.81 -67.26 14.54
N SER A 331 -25.42 -66.43 15.52
CA SER A 331 -26.33 -65.43 16.12
C SER A 331 -26.43 -64.21 15.21
N SER A 332 -27.58 -64.07 14.55
CA SER A 332 -27.96 -62.92 13.74
C SER A 332 -28.28 -61.69 14.60
N ALA A 333 -27.26 -60.91 14.95
CA ALA A 333 -27.44 -59.53 15.39
C ALA A 333 -26.88 -58.62 14.30
N GLN A 334 -27.76 -57.85 13.64
CA GLN A 334 -27.34 -56.75 12.76
C GLN A 334 -26.67 -55.68 13.65
N GLU A 335 -25.35 -55.77 13.76
CA GLU A 335 -24.52 -54.72 14.31
C GLU A 335 -24.64 -53.50 13.38
N ILE A 336 -25.27 -52.45 13.90
CA ILE A 336 -25.20 -51.12 13.30
C ILE A 336 -23.71 -50.77 13.23
N PRO A 337 -23.13 -50.49 12.05
CA PRO A 337 -21.73 -50.12 11.95
C PRO A 337 -21.52 -48.86 12.79
N SER A 338 -20.86 -49.00 13.93
CA SER A 338 -20.37 -47.83 14.64
C SER A 338 -19.38 -47.17 13.69
N GLU A 339 -19.74 -46.02 13.11
CA GLU A 339 -18.83 -45.20 12.31
C GLU A 339 -17.65 -44.82 13.22
N GLU A 340 -16.59 -45.63 13.18
CA GLU A 340 -15.36 -45.31 13.86
C GLU A 340 -14.85 -43.97 13.30
N PRO A 341 -14.49 -43.01 14.17
CA PRO A 341 -14.00 -41.73 13.72
C PRO A 341 -12.81 -41.94 12.78
N PRO A 342 -12.73 -41.20 11.66
CA PRO A 342 -11.69 -41.40 10.67
C PRO A 342 -10.31 -41.30 11.32
N PRO A 343 -9.34 -42.11 10.88
CA PRO A 343 -8.01 -42.14 11.49
C PRO A 343 -7.41 -40.73 11.55
N LEU A 344 -6.65 -40.47 12.62
CA LEU A 344 -6.07 -39.15 12.89
C LEU A 344 -5.27 -38.59 11.70
N SER A 345 -4.66 -39.46 10.88
CA SER A 345 -3.95 -39.12 9.64
C SER A 345 -4.89 -38.55 8.57
N ALA A 346 -6.07 -39.13 8.37
CA ALA A 346 -7.09 -38.65 7.43
C ALA A 346 -7.65 -37.27 7.82
N GLN A 347 -7.96 -37.06 9.11
CA GLN A 347 -8.42 -35.75 9.59
C GLN A 347 -7.37 -34.65 9.39
N ARG A 348 -6.09 -34.96 9.66
CA ARG A 348 -4.98 -34.02 9.41
C ARG A 348 -4.79 -33.72 7.94
N ARG A 349 -4.87 -34.73 7.08
CA ARG A 349 -4.81 -34.57 5.62
C ARG A 349 -5.92 -33.66 5.13
N HIS A 350 -7.16 -33.84 5.60
CA HIS A 350 -8.29 -32.98 5.29
C HIS A 350 -8.03 -31.52 5.72
N ARG A 351 -7.54 -31.29 6.94
CA ARG A 351 -7.14 -29.94 7.40
C ARG A 351 -6.05 -29.32 6.53
N TYR A 352 -5.02 -30.10 6.19
CA TYR A 352 -3.96 -29.63 5.31
C TYR A 352 -4.49 -29.19 3.95
N ILE A 353 -5.37 -29.98 3.32
CA ILE A 353 -5.99 -29.64 2.04
C ILE A 353 -6.80 -28.35 2.17
N GLY A 354 -7.66 -28.22 3.18
CA GLY A 354 -8.44 -26.99 3.42
C GLY A 354 -7.55 -25.74 3.60
N ILE A 355 -6.48 -25.85 4.38
CA ILE A 355 -5.52 -24.75 4.60
C ILE A 355 -4.74 -24.42 3.33
N SER A 356 -4.31 -25.45 2.58
CA SER A 356 -3.60 -25.27 1.31
C SER A 356 -4.50 -24.57 0.29
N ASN A 357 -5.79 -24.92 0.26
CA ASN A 357 -6.75 -24.27 -0.61
C ASN A 357 -6.93 -22.80 -0.24
N ALA A 358 -7.14 -22.51 1.04
CA ALA A 358 -7.23 -21.14 1.56
C ALA A 358 -5.94 -20.33 1.32
N LEU A 359 -4.77 -20.97 1.37
CA LEU A 359 -3.49 -20.33 1.07
C LEU A 359 -3.39 -19.94 -0.41
N ASN A 360 -3.84 -20.79 -1.33
CA ASN A 360 -3.83 -20.49 -2.76
C ASN A 360 -4.84 -19.40 -3.12
N ASP A 361 -6.05 -19.44 -2.54
CA ASP A 361 -7.03 -18.34 -2.60
C ASP A 361 -6.40 -17.02 -2.11
N CYS A 362 -5.78 -17.06 -0.92
CA CYS A 362 -5.11 -15.89 -0.32
C CYS A 362 -3.98 -15.33 -1.20
N ARG A 363 -3.26 -16.16 -1.95
CA ARG A 363 -2.20 -15.69 -2.86
C ARG A 363 -2.77 -14.86 -4.01
N GLY A 364 -3.91 -15.28 -4.55
CA GLY A 364 -4.65 -14.51 -5.55
C GLY A 364 -5.08 -13.15 -4.99
N ALA A 365 -5.68 -13.16 -3.81
CA ALA A 365 -6.08 -11.94 -3.10
C ALA A 365 -4.88 -11.00 -2.83
N VAL A 366 -3.76 -11.53 -2.35
CA VAL A 366 -2.53 -10.76 -2.10
C VAL A 366 -2.02 -10.10 -3.37
N ALA A 367 -2.02 -10.82 -4.51
CA ALA A 367 -1.59 -10.28 -5.79
C ALA A 367 -2.49 -9.11 -6.23
N ALA A 368 -3.81 -9.23 -6.09
CA ALA A 368 -4.75 -8.17 -6.44
C ALA A 368 -4.55 -6.90 -5.59
N VAL A 369 -4.46 -7.06 -4.27
CA VAL A 369 -4.21 -5.93 -3.38
C VAL A 369 -2.81 -5.32 -3.60
N PHE A 370 -1.82 -6.16 -3.94
CA PHE A 370 -0.48 -5.67 -4.28
C PHE A 370 -0.53 -4.74 -5.50
N ASP A 371 -1.17 -5.14 -6.59
CA ASP A 371 -1.27 -4.30 -7.80
C ASP A 371 -2.06 -3.01 -7.50
N ALA A 372 -3.18 -3.09 -6.78
CA ALA A 372 -3.94 -1.90 -6.37
C ALA A 372 -3.07 -0.90 -5.63
N ARG A 373 -2.29 -1.36 -4.65
CA ARG A 373 -1.34 -0.52 -3.91
C ARG A 373 -0.23 0.01 -4.80
N HIS A 374 0.38 -0.88 -5.60
CA HIS A 374 1.56 -0.57 -6.40
C HIS A 374 1.25 0.45 -7.48
N PHE A 375 0.16 0.24 -8.25
CA PHE A 375 -0.27 1.16 -9.29
C PHE A 375 -0.87 2.44 -8.73
N SER A 376 -1.69 2.41 -7.67
CA SER A 376 -2.14 3.67 -7.05
C SER A 376 -0.97 4.51 -6.53
N LYS A 377 0.09 3.87 -6.02
CA LYS A 377 1.34 4.54 -5.65
C LYS A 377 2.08 5.08 -6.87
N ALA A 378 2.23 4.27 -7.93
CA ALA A 378 2.91 4.67 -9.16
C ALA A 378 2.21 5.86 -9.82
N ILE A 379 0.88 5.85 -9.86
CA ILE A 379 0.03 6.94 -10.34
C ILE A 379 0.33 8.17 -9.49
N CYS A 380 0.13 8.11 -8.16
CA CYS A 380 0.44 9.23 -7.25
C CYS A 380 1.89 9.78 -7.38
N ALA A 381 2.83 8.92 -7.78
CA ALA A 381 4.25 9.23 -7.94
C ALA A 381 4.64 9.65 -9.36
N LEU A 382 3.69 9.84 -10.28
CA LEU A 382 3.96 10.42 -11.60
C LEU A 382 4.78 11.71 -11.46
N PRO A 383 5.77 11.94 -12.35
CA PRO A 383 6.57 13.16 -12.32
C PRO A 383 5.70 14.42 -12.34
N ARG A 384 6.18 15.47 -11.67
CA ARG A 384 5.43 16.74 -11.62
C ARG A 384 5.57 17.53 -12.92
N HIS A 385 6.75 17.45 -13.54
CA HIS A 385 7.03 18.14 -14.78
C HIS A 385 6.67 17.23 -15.98
N PRO A 386 5.91 17.72 -16.97
CA PRO A 386 5.43 16.91 -18.09
C PRO A 386 6.56 16.34 -18.97
N ALA A 387 7.71 17.02 -19.03
CA ALA A 387 8.87 16.58 -19.81
C ALA A 387 9.64 15.39 -19.20
N SER A 388 9.43 15.06 -17.92
CA SER A 388 10.17 13.98 -17.26
C SER A 388 9.78 12.57 -17.73
N GLY A 389 8.72 12.44 -18.55
CA GLY A 389 8.17 11.15 -18.98
C GLY A 389 7.31 10.48 -17.91
N VAL A 390 6.92 9.22 -18.15
CA VAL A 390 6.12 8.40 -17.23
C VAL A 390 6.73 7.03 -17.01
N PRO A 391 6.46 6.35 -15.89
CA PRO A 391 6.91 4.97 -15.69
C PRO A 391 6.44 4.05 -16.82
N TRP A 392 7.35 3.29 -17.42
CA TRP A 392 7.05 2.39 -18.55
C TRP A 392 5.92 1.39 -18.27
N LYS A 393 5.67 1.06 -16.99
CA LYS A 393 4.61 0.14 -16.59
C LYS A 393 3.23 0.58 -17.08
N PHE A 394 2.98 1.89 -17.24
CA PHE A 394 1.70 2.39 -17.76
C PHE A 394 1.51 2.13 -19.26
N GLU A 395 2.59 2.14 -20.04
CA GLU A 395 2.54 1.84 -21.49
C GLU A 395 2.55 0.34 -21.78
N ALA A 396 2.90 -0.48 -20.80
CA ALA A 396 2.89 -1.93 -20.89
C ALA A 396 1.71 -2.55 -20.11
N LEU A 397 0.63 -1.81 -19.90
CA LEU A 397 -0.60 -2.36 -19.35
C LEU A 397 -1.36 -3.13 -20.46
N PRO A 398 -1.95 -4.30 -20.15
CA PRO A 398 -2.06 -4.92 -18.82
C PRO A 398 -0.86 -5.77 -18.37
N GLU A 399 0.12 -6.04 -19.23
CA GLU A 399 1.17 -7.05 -19.01
C GLU A 399 2.12 -6.75 -17.84
N SER A 400 2.21 -5.48 -17.47
CA SER A 400 3.02 -4.97 -16.35
C SER A 400 2.41 -5.27 -14.97
N LEU A 401 1.15 -5.72 -14.91
CA LEU A 401 0.46 -6.14 -13.69
C LEU A 401 1.03 -7.48 -13.15
N GLU A 402 1.10 -7.62 -11.83
CA GLU A 402 1.34 -8.94 -11.20
C GLU A 402 0.17 -9.89 -11.46
N LEU A 403 -1.06 -9.37 -11.52
CA LEU A 403 -2.25 -10.15 -11.86
C LEU A 403 -2.15 -10.78 -13.26
N TRP A 404 -1.57 -10.07 -14.22
CA TRP A 404 -1.34 -10.63 -15.56
C TRP A 404 -0.45 -11.88 -15.53
N LYS A 405 0.51 -11.97 -14.59
CA LYS A 405 1.33 -13.18 -14.41
C LYS A 405 0.51 -14.38 -13.96
N VAL A 406 -0.52 -14.16 -13.14
CA VAL A 406 -1.43 -15.22 -12.67
C VAL A 406 -2.24 -15.74 -13.86
N VAL A 407 -2.81 -14.83 -14.64
CA VAL A 407 -3.56 -15.14 -15.86
C VAL A 407 -2.69 -15.90 -16.88
N GLU A 408 -1.48 -15.41 -17.16
CA GLU A 408 -0.54 -16.09 -18.06
C GLU A 408 -0.14 -17.48 -17.57
N GLN A 409 0.07 -17.66 -16.26
CA GLN A 409 0.42 -18.97 -15.70
C GLN A 409 -0.72 -19.99 -15.85
N ALA A 410 -1.96 -19.57 -15.59
CA ALA A 410 -3.13 -20.42 -15.77
C ALA A 410 -3.38 -20.74 -17.25
N ARG A 411 -3.23 -19.74 -18.14
CA ARG A 411 -3.30 -19.94 -19.61
C ARG A 411 -2.23 -20.90 -20.10
N PHE A 412 -0.98 -20.71 -19.68
CA PHE A 412 0.14 -21.57 -20.04
C PHE A 412 -0.10 -23.00 -19.55
N PHE A 413 -0.61 -23.17 -18.33
CA PHE A 413 -0.99 -24.47 -17.81
C PHE A 413 -2.06 -25.15 -18.69
N LEU A 414 -3.16 -24.46 -18.99
CA LEU A 414 -4.23 -25.00 -19.85
C LEU A 414 -3.75 -25.30 -21.28
N ALA A 415 -2.82 -24.53 -21.83
CA ALA A 415 -2.26 -24.79 -23.15
C ALA A 415 -1.35 -26.04 -23.17
N ASN A 416 -0.80 -26.43 -22.02
CA ASN A 416 0.20 -27.49 -21.91
C ASN A 416 -0.24 -28.62 -20.96
N TYR A 417 -1.53 -28.73 -20.61
CA TYR A 417 -1.98 -29.61 -19.52
C TYR A 417 -1.64 -31.08 -19.78
N LYS A 418 -1.69 -31.56 -21.03
CA LYS A 418 -1.28 -32.92 -21.41
C LYS A 418 0.20 -33.20 -21.14
N ALA A 419 1.07 -32.23 -21.43
CA ALA A 419 2.50 -32.36 -21.13
C ALA A 419 2.77 -32.33 -19.63
N PHE A 420 2.00 -31.53 -18.87
CA PHE A 420 2.01 -31.59 -17.41
C PHE A 420 1.52 -32.93 -16.88
N ASP A 421 0.48 -33.52 -17.48
CA ASP A 421 -0.06 -34.82 -17.09
C ASP A 421 0.99 -35.92 -17.25
N ALA A 422 1.62 -35.99 -18.43
CA ALA A 422 2.70 -36.93 -18.70
C ALA A 422 3.87 -36.74 -17.73
N TYR A 423 4.24 -35.50 -17.42
CA TYR A 423 5.26 -35.18 -16.42
C TYR A 423 4.90 -35.69 -15.02
N PHE A 424 3.65 -35.48 -14.59
CA PHE A 424 3.21 -35.94 -13.26
C PHE A 424 3.06 -37.46 -13.18
N ALA A 425 2.54 -38.12 -14.23
CA ALA A 425 2.48 -39.58 -14.31
C ALA A 425 3.87 -40.22 -14.21
N ALA A 426 4.86 -39.64 -14.90
CA ALA A 426 6.26 -40.10 -14.81
C ALA A 426 6.83 -39.91 -13.39
N MET A 427 6.57 -38.77 -12.73
CA MET A 427 7.03 -38.50 -11.36
C MET A 427 6.45 -39.45 -10.31
N HIS A 428 5.28 -40.05 -10.55
CA HIS A 428 4.62 -40.98 -9.64
C HIS A 428 4.93 -42.45 -9.93
N GLY A 429 5.88 -42.74 -10.84
CA GLY A 429 6.39 -44.09 -11.06
C GLY A 429 5.49 -45.00 -11.89
N GLU A 430 4.51 -44.44 -12.60
CA GLU A 430 3.57 -45.20 -13.44
C GLU A 430 4.19 -45.66 -14.78
N THR A 431 5.41 -45.21 -15.11
CA THR A 431 6.09 -45.51 -16.38
C THR A 431 7.50 -46.06 -16.16
N GLN A 432 7.60 -47.33 -15.79
CA GLN A 432 8.86 -48.06 -15.85
C GLN A 432 9.06 -48.61 -17.28
N GLY A 433 9.94 -48.01 -18.09
CA GLY A 433 10.44 -48.69 -19.29
C GLY A 433 10.74 -47.87 -20.56
N SER A 434 10.58 -46.55 -20.57
CA SER A 434 10.82 -45.71 -21.76
C SER A 434 11.95 -44.69 -21.53
N SER A 435 12.89 -44.58 -22.48
CA SER A 435 14.18 -43.90 -22.30
C SER A 435 14.15 -42.36 -22.40
N SER A 436 12.98 -41.72 -22.47
CA SER A 436 12.86 -40.25 -22.42
C SER A 436 11.83 -39.81 -21.38
N GLU A 437 12.31 -39.43 -20.20
CA GLU A 437 11.45 -38.81 -19.17
C GLU A 437 10.82 -37.51 -19.72
N PRO A 438 9.50 -37.35 -19.64
CA PRO A 438 8.84 -36.13 -20.10
C PRO A 438 9.35 -34.92 -19.31
N ALA A 439 9.88 -33.92 -20.01
CA ALA A 439 10.36 -32.70 -19.39
C ALA A 439 9.20 -31.77 -19.03
N LYS A 440 9.31 -31.09 -17.87
CA LYS A 440 8.36 -30.04 -17.49
C LYS A 440 8.37 -28.91 -18.53
N PRO A 441 7.20 -28.44 -19.02
CA PRO A 441 7.13 -27.34 -19.97
C PRO A 441 7.93 -26.10 -19.51
N ALA A 442 8.79 -25.58 -20.39
CA ALA A 442 9.66 -24.46 -20.10
C ALA A 442 8.84 -23.17 -19.90
N LYS A 443 9.16 -22.40 -18.85
CA LYS A 443 8.51 -21.12 -18.60
C LYS A 443 9.02 -20.05 -19.57
N LEU A 444 8.12 -19.23 -20.10
CA LEU A 444 8.49 -18.02 -20.82
C LEU A 444 9.27 -17.08 -19.89
N GLN A 445 10.50 -16.74 -20.27
CA GLN A 445 11.31 -15.77 -19.54
C GLN A 445 10.87 -14.36 -19.94
N ARG A 446 10.35 -13.60 -18.98
CA ARG A 446 10.03 -12.19 -19.22
C ARG A 446 11.30 -11.35 -19.28
N VAL A 447 11.32 -10.40 -20.21
CA VAL A 447 12.37 -9.38 -20.29
C VAL A 447 12.27 -8.50 -19.04
N TRP A 448 13.36 -8.42 -18.28
CA TRP A 448 13.43 -7.56 -17.10
C TRP A 448 13.61 -6.09 -17.53
N ARG A 449 12.84 -5.19 -16.93
CA ARG A 449 13.00 -3.74 -17.06
C ARG A 449 13.05 -3.12 -15.66
N SER A 450 13.79 -2.02 -15.49
CA SER A 450 13.94 -1.40 -14.17
C SER A 450 12.66 -0.65 -13.80
N GLU A 451 12.32 -0.62 -12.51
CA GLU A 451 11.13 0.11 -12.05
C GLU A 451 11.25 1.63 -12.20
N ARG A 452 12.44 2.14 -12.49
CA ARG A 452 12.74 3.58 -12.60
C ARG A 452 12.76 4.08 -14.03
N ASP A 453 12.59 3.19 -15.01
CA ASP A 453 12.71 3.58 -16.42
C ASP A 453 11.48 4.41 -16.80
N LEU A 454 11.73 5.66 -17.21
CA LEU A 454 10.71 6.58 -17.71
C LEU A 454 10.68 6.49 -19.24
N VAL A 455 9.48 6.59 -19.81
CA VAL A 455 9.23 6.60 -21.25
C VAL A 455 8.41 7.83 -21.61
N GLU A 456 8.56 8.31 -22.84
CA GLU A 456 7.68 9.34 -23.38
C GLU A 456 6.24 8.80 -23.45
N SER A 457 5.28 9.65 -23.09
CA SER A 457 3.87 9.28 -23.04
C SER A 457 2.99 10.51 -23.11
N GLU A 458 1.85 10.36 -23.79
CA GLU A 458 0.78 11.36 -23.82
C GLU A 458 0.18 11.64 -22.44
N LEU A 459 0.34 10.74 -21.46
CA LEU A 459 -0.10 10.98 -20.08
C LEU A 459 0.58 12.21 -19.47
N GLY A 460 1.82 12.51 -19.87
CA GLY A 460 2.58 13.64 -19.33
C GLY A 460 2.09 14.98 -19.87
N SER A 461 1.88 15.09 -21.19
CA SER A 461 1.64 16.35 -21.89
C SER A 461 0.19 16.57 -22.32
N GLY A 462 -0.60 15.51 -22.52
CA GLY A 462 -1.96 15.60 -23.06
C GLY A 462 -2.92 16.39 -22.17
N GLY A 463 -2.79 16.25 -20.85
CA GLY A 463 -3.58 17.02 -19.89
C GLY A 463 -3.30 18.52 -19.95
N LEU A 464 -2.02 18.90 -20.09
CA LEU A 464 -1.64 20.31 -20.24
C LEU A 464 -2.18 20.88 -21.55
N LYS A 465 -2.04 20.14 -22.65
CA LYS A 465 -2.56 20.54 -23.97
C LYS A 465 -4.05 20.85 -23.90
N LYS A 466 -4.86 19.94 -23.32
CA LYS A 466 -6.30 20.12 -23.13
C LYS A 466 -6.65 21.37 -22.30
N LEU A 467 -5.90 21.64 -21.23
CA LEU A 467 -6.12 22.83 -20.40
C LEU A 467 -5.77 24.13 -21.12
N LEU A 468 -4.73 24.13 -21.97
CA LEU A 468 -4.36 25.29 -22.79
C LEU A 468 -5.32 25.50 -23.97
N GLU A 469 -5.81 24.43 -24.59
CA GLU A 469 -6.84 24.47 -25.64
C GLU A 469 -8.12 25.15 -25.13
N ALA A 470 -8.51 24.91 -23.87
CA ALA A 470 -9.65 25.58 -23.24
C ALA A 470 -9.49 27.11 -23.12
N LEU A 471 -8.27 27.64 -23.29
CA LEU A 471 -7.98 29.08 -23.25
C LEU A 471 -7.92 29.72 -24.64
N GLU A 472 -7.97 28.94 -25.73
CA GLU A 472 -7.85 29.46 -27.09
C GLU A 472 -8.94 30.49 -27.42
N GLU A 473 -10.15 30.32 -26.87
CA GLU A 473 -11.27 31.24 -27.05
C GLU A 473 -10.98 32.65 -26.51
N LEU A 474 -10.11 32.78 -25.50
CA LEU A 474 -9.73 34.05 -24.90
C LEU A 474 -8.69 34.82 -25.74
N ARG A 475 -8.10 34.19 -26.78
CA ARG A 475 -7.08 34.79 -27.68
C ARG A 475 -5.94 35.46 -26.91
N LEU A 476 -5.48 34.82 -25.85
CA LEU A 476 -4.41 35.34 -25.00
C LEU A 476 -3.07 35.41 -25.78
N PRO A 477 -2.25 36.44 -25.56
CA PRO A 477 -0.89 36.49 -26.10
C PRO A 477 -0.05 35.27 -25.67
N ALA A 478 0.92 34.88 -26.51
CA ALA A 478 1.78 33.72 -26.25
C ALA A 478 2.49 33.77 -24.88
N ASN A 479 2.94 34.96 -24.46
CA ASN A 479 3.58 35.16 -23.15
C ASN A 479 2.63 34.91 -21.97
N ALA A 480 1.35 35.30 -22.10
CA ALA A 480 0.33 35.03 -21.09
C ALA A 480 0.00 33.53 -21.03
N LEU A 481 -0.14 32.86 -22.19
CA LEU A 481 -0.31 31.41 -22.25
C LEU A 481 0.88 30.68 -21.63
N ARG A 482 2.12 31.13 -21.91
CA ARG A 482 3.32 30.58 -21.30
C ARG A 482 3.33 30.75 -19.79
N TYR A 483 2.93 31.92 -19.27
CA TYR A 483 2.80 32.11 -17.83
C TYR A 483 1.78 31.14 -17.21
N LEU A 484 0.59 31.01 -17.81
CA LEU A 484 -0.46 30.10 -17.34
C LEU A 484 -0.01 28.63 -17.39
N GLU A 485 0.73 28.23 -18.42
CA GLU A 485 1.37 26.92 -18.51
C GLU A 485 2.25 26.65 -17.27
N LEU A 486 3.13 27.62 -16.93
CA LEU A 486 4.01 27.49 -15.77
C LEU A 486 3.23 27.43 -14.45
N VAL A 487 2.16 28.22 -14.29
CA VAL A 487 1.28 28.15 -13.12
C VAL A 487 0.65 26.76 -12.98
N LEU A 488 0.07 26.23 -14.07
CA LEU A 488 -0.60 24.93 -14.08
C LEU A 488 0.38 23.78 -13.78
N ILE A 489 1.62 23.85 -14.27
CA ILE A 489 2.68 22.88 -13.94
C ILE A 489 3.12 23.04 -12.49
N ALA A 490 3.50 24.25 -12.07
CA ALA A 490 4.06 24.54 -10.74
C ALA A 490 3.09 24.16 -9.60
N ARG A 491 1.79 24.40 -9.78
CA ARG A 491 0.76 24.12 -8.78
C ARG A 491 0.15 22.72 -8.88
N GLY A 492 0.63 21.92 -9.84
CA GLY A 492 0.32 20.50 -9.96
C GLY A 492 -1.01 20.19 -10.65
N ALA A 493 -1.62 21.14 -11.36
CA ALA A 493 -2.82 20.92 -12.16
C ALA A 493 -2.55 19.91 -13.29
N VAL A 494 -1.43 20.08 -14.02
CA VAL A 494 -1.02 19.14 -15.08
C VAL A 494 -0.84 17.72 -14.55
N LYS A 495 -0.16 17.58 -13.40
CA LYS A 495 0.00 16.30 -12.73
C LYS A 495 -1.34 15.70 -12.32
N ALA A 496 -2.29 16.52 -11.84
CA ALA A 496 -3.62 16.05 -11.47
C ALA A 496 -4.37 15.47 -12.69
N THR A 497 -4.28 16.10 -13.85
CA THR A 497 -4.86 15.57 -15.09
C THR A 497 -4.19 14.27 -15.54
N ALA A 498 -2.86 14.21 -15.47
CA ALA A 498 -2.09 12.99 -15.77
C ALA A 498 -2.48 11.82 -14.84
N LEU A 499 -2.69 12.10 -13.54
CA LEU A 499 -3.16 11.14 -12.56
C LEU A 499 -4.52 10.54 -12.95
N LYS A 500 -5.48 11.39 -13.33
CA LYS A 500 -6.81 10.95 -13.78
C LYS A 500 -6.69 10.07 -15.03
N GLY A 501 -5.91 10.47 -16.03
CA GLY A 501 -5.69 9.65 -17.23
C GLY A 501 -5.03 8.30 -16.93
N ALA A 502 -4.02 8.27 -16.07
CA ALA A 502 -3.35 7.04 -15.68
C ALA A 502 -4.26 6.10 -14.87
N LEU A 503 -5.14 6.66 -14.03
CA LEU A 503 -6.15 5.89 -13.31
C LEU A 503 -7.14 5.20 -14.26
N HIS A 504 -7.65 5.89 -15.29
CA HIS A 504 -8.54 5.29 -16.28
C HIS A 504 -7.85 4.15 -17.04
N ARG A 505 -6.59 4.35 -17.49
CA ARG A 505 -5.81 3.28 -18.13
C ARG A 505 -5.65 2.06 -17.22
N TYR A 506 -5.40 2.29 -15.93
CA TYR A 506 -5.30 1.21 -14.95
C TYR A 506 -6.63 0.45 -14.77
N ILE A 507 -7.76 1.16 -14.67
CA ILE A 507 -9.10 0.56 -14.58
C ILE A 507 -9.40 -0.31 -15.81
N THR A 508 -9.15 0.21 -17.02
CA THR A 508 -9.33 -0.54 -18.27
C THR A 508 -8.50 -1.82 -18.28
N ALA A 509 -7.23 -1.72 -17.89
CA ALA A 509 -6.34 -2.88 -17.82
C ALA A 509 -6.81 -3.92 -16.79
N LEU A 510 -7.32 -3.48 -15.63
CA LEU A 510 -7.90 -4.39 -14.63
C LEU A 510 -9.14 -5.12 -15.15
N ARG A 511 -10.03 -4.43 -15.88
CA ARG A 511 -11.21 -5.05 -16.49
C ARG A 511 -10.83 -6.11 -17.53
N GLU A 512 -9.82 -5.82 -18.35
CA GLU A 512 -9.29 -6.81 -19.30
C GLU A 512 -8.73 -8.05 -18.59
N VAL A 513 -7.96 -7.86 -17.50
CA VAL A 513 -7.45 -8.97 -16.69
C VAL A 513 -8.59 -9.77 -16.04
N GLU A 514 -9.64 -9.09 -15.55
CA GLU A 514 -10.81 -9.72 -14.95
C GLU A 514 -11.56 -10.60 -15.96
N GLU A 515 -11.82 -10.07 -17.16
CA GLU A 515 -12.48 -10.81 -18.24
C GLU A 515 -11.70 -12.09 -18.60
N GLN A 516 -10.38 -11.97 -18.80
CA GLN A 516 -9.54 -13.11 -19.12
C GLN A 516 -9.47 -14.12 -17.96
N ALA A 517 -9.41 -13.65 -16.73
CA ALA A 517 -9.40 -14.49 -15.54
C ALA A 517 -10.71 -15.27 -15.37
N LEU A 518 -11.88 -14.65 -15.60
CA LEU A 518 -13.18 -15.31 -15.61
C LEU A 518 -13.29 -16.38 -16.70
N GLY A 519 -12.71 -16.13 -17.87
CA GLY A 519 -12.62 -17.14 -18.93
C GLY A 519 -11.77 -18.36 -18.52
N LEU A 520 -10.63 -18.13 -17.86
CA LEU A 520 -9.75 -19.20 -17.39
C LEU A 520 -10.32 -19.96 -16.19
N GLU A 521 -10.97 -19.27 -15.26
CA GLU A 521 -11.67 -19.85 -14.11
C GLU A 521 -12.70 -20.87 -14.58
N ARG A 522 -13.58 -20.50 -15.52
CA ARG A 522 -14.60 -21.40 -16.09
C ARG A 522 -13.98 -22.64 -16.73
N ARG A 523 -12.91 -22.48 -17.50
CA ARG A 523 -12.21 -23.59 -18.18
C ARG A 523 -11.53 -24.54 -17.19
N LEU A 524 -10.91 -24.02 -16.13
CA LEU A 524 -10.31 -24.84 -15.08
C LEU A 524 -11.37 -25.56 -14.24
N SER A 525 -12.48 -24.89 -13.94
CA SER A 525 -13.63 -25.48 -13.26
C SER A 525 -14.25 -26.61 -14.07
N ALA A 526 -14.40 -26.46 -15.39
CA ALA A 526 -14.85 -27.54 -16.28
C ALA A 526 -13.87 -28.73 -16.30
N LEU A 527 -12.56 -28.45 -16.41
CA LEU A 527 -11.52 -29.48 -16.38
C LEU A 527 -11.56 -30.31 -15.09
N LEU A 528 -11.82 -29.69 -13.94
CA LEU A 528 -11.88 -30.37 -12.64
C LEU A 528 -13.19 -31.14 -12.41
N LYS A 529 -14.30 -30.73 -13.03
CA LYS A 529 -15.60 -31.41 -12.91
C LYS A 529 -15.72 -32.64 -13.82
N GLY A 530 -14.90 -32.73 -14.87
CA GLY A 530 -15.10 -33.72 -15.93
C GLY A 530 -16.25 -33.37 -16.87
N ASP A 531 -16.95 -32.25 -16.63
CA ASP A 531 -18.03 -31.73 -17.47
C ASP A 531 -17.44 -31.04 -18.71
N GLY A 532 -17.30 -31.77 -19.82
CA GLY A 532 -17.41 -31.22 -21.17
C GLY A 532 -16.35 -30.20 -21.62
N CYS A 533 -15.35 -30.69 -22.34
CA CYS A 533 -14.86 -30.01 -23.55
C CYS A 533 -15.02 -31.04 -24.67
N ASP A 534 -16.04 -30.87 -25.52
CA ASP A 534 -16.45 -31.73 -26.65
C ASP A 534 -15.97 -33.18 -26.61
N SER A 535 -16.90 -34.02 -26.16
CA SER A 535 -16.89 -35.45 -25.83
C SER A 535 -16.53 -36.40 -26.99
N GLU A 536 -15.53 -36.08 -27.81
CA GLU A 536 -14.96 -37.00 -28.81
C GLU A 536 -13.49 -37.35 -28.54
N TYR A 537 -12.82 -36.69 -27.58
CA TYR A 537 -11.38 -36.87 -27.30
C TYR A 537 -10.98 -37.14 -25.83
N LEU A 538 -11.93 -37.29 -24.92
CA LEU A 538 -11.68 -37.57 -23.48
C LEU A 538 -12.23 -38.93 -23.04
N SER A 539 -12.25 -39.94 -23.92
CA SER A 539 -12.55 -41.31 -23.50
C SER A 539 -11.33 -41.92 -22.78
N ASP A 540 -11.53 -42.24 -21.49
CA ASP A 540 -10.82 -43.22 -20.66
C ASP A 540 -9.50 -42.92 -19.92
N THR A 541 -8.89 -41.73 -19.99
CA THR A 541 -7.75 -41.43 -19.08
C THR A 541 -8.15 -40.46 -17.98
N ALA A 542 -8.42 -41.00 -16.79
CA ALA A 542 -8.51 -40.21 -15.56
C ALA A 542 -7.24 -39.35 -15.41
N LEU A 543 -7.40 -38.05 -15.20
CA LEU A 543 -6.28 -37.13 -15.00
C LEU A 543 -5.41 -37.62 -13.85
N SER A 544 -4.08 -37.51 -13.97
CA SER A 544 -3.20 -37.84 -12.85
C SER A 544 -3.54 -37.00 -11.63
N ALA A 545 -3.44 -37.58 -10.43
CA ALA A 545 -3.73 -36.88 -9.17
C ALA A 545 -2.88 -35.60 -9.04
N GLY A 546 -1.64 -35.61 -9.53
CA GLY A 546 -0.75 -34.46 -9.57
C GLY A 546 -1.27 -33.32 -10.46
N LEU A 547 -1.82 -33.65 -11.63
CA LEU A 547 -2.43 -32.67 -12.53
C LEU A 547 -3.67 -32.03 -11.90
N HIS A 548 -4.54 -32.82 -11.28
CA HIS A 548 -5.75 -32.32 -10.61
C HIS A 548 -5.40 -31.30 -9.51
N LEU A 549 -4.42 -31.62 -8.65
CA LEU A 549 -3.94 -30.69 -7.63
C LEU A 549 -3.33 -29.42 -8.23
N HIS A 550 -2.64 -29.52 -9.37
CA HIS A 550 -2.06 -28.36 -10.03
C HIS A 550 -3.12 -27.46 -10.67
N ALA A 551 -4.14 -28.04 -11.31
CA ALA A 551 -5.30 -27.32 -11.84
C ALA A 551 -6.10 -26.62 -10.74
N ALA A 552 -6.41 -27.35 -9.65
CA ALA A 552 -7.11 -26.81 -8.48
C ALA A 552 -6.36 -25.62 -7.86
N ARG A 553 -5.02 -25.68 -7.80
CA ARG A 553 -4.20 -24.55 -7.35
C ARG A 553 -4.40 -23.31 -8.24
N HIS A 554 -4.34 -23.43 -9.56
CA HIS A 554 -4.55 -22.29 -10.46
C HIS A 554 -5.96 -21.72 -10.32
N LEU A 555 -6.96 -22.59 -10.23
CA LEU A 555 -8.35 -22.20 -10.03
C LEU A 555 -8.52 -21.36 -8.75
N LEU A 556 -8.01 -21.86 -7.63
CA LEU A 556 -8.13 -21.16 -6.34
C LEU A 556 -7.40 -19.82 -6.34
N VAL A 557 -6.21 -19.72 -6.95
CA VAL A 557 -5.52 -18.43 -7.10
C VAL A 557 -6.34 -17.46 -7.94
N LEU A 558 -6.96 -17.91 -9.03
CA LEU A 558 -7.84 -17.05 -9.85
C LEU A 558 -9.08 -16.61 -9.07
N GLN A 559 -9.73 -17.51 -8.34
CA GLN A 559 -10.91 -17.19 -7.52
C GLN A 559 -10.61 -16.14 -6.44
N GLY A 560 -9.50 -16.30 -5.73
CA GLY A 560 -9.09 -15.34 -4.71
C GLY A 560 -8.74 -13.98 -5.30
N MET A 561 -8.08 -13.97 -6.45
CA MET A 561 -7.80 -12.74 -7.23
C MET A 561 -9.10 -12.03 -7.66
N LEU A 562 -10.00 -12.75 -8.34
CA LEU A 562 -11.26 -12.22 -8.86
C LEU A 562 -12.13 -11.63 -7.73
N SER A 563 -12.21 -12.31 -6.58
CA SER A 563 -13.00 -11.83 -5.44
C SER A 563 -12.56 -10.46 -4.92
N VAL A 564 -11.27 -10.14 -5.03
CA VAL A 564 -10.73 -8.83 -4.64
C VAL A 564 -10.83 -7.84 -5.78
N MET A 565 -10.55 -8.25 -7.02
CA MET A 565 -10.56 -7.38 -8.19
C MET A 565 -11.91 -6.70 -8.41
N SER A 566 -13.01 -7.46 -8.33
CA SER A 566 -14.34 -6.88 -8.55
C SER A 566 -14.66 -5.78 -7.52
N GLU A 567 -14.22 -5.96 -6.27
CA GLU A 567 -14.35 -4.93 -5.23
C GLU A 567 -13.40 -3.74 -5.47
N LEU A 568 -12.17 -3.96 -5.94
CA LEU A 568 -11.27 -2.87 -6.30
C LEU A 568 -11.87 -2.01 -7.43
N LEU A 569 -12.37 -2.63 -8.49
CA LEU A 569 -13.01 -1.94 -9.62
C LEU A 569 -14.23 -1.13 -9.17
N ARG A 570 -15.08 -1.71 -8.33
CA ARG A 570 -16.24 -1.03 -7.72
C ARG A 570 -15.89 0.28 -7.02
N TRP A 571 -14.69 0.40 -6.44
CA TRP A 571 -14.24 1.61 -5.75
C TRP A 571 -13.38 2.52 -6.62
N LEU A 572 -12.63 1.99 -7.58
CA LEU A 572 -11.82 2.78 -8.50
C LEU A 572 -12.67 3.60 -9.48
N ASP A 573 -13.81 3.06 -9.92
CA ASP A 573 -14.73 3.75 -10.84
C ASP A 573 -15.27 5.06 -10.21
N PRO A 574 -15.89 5.06 -9.01
CA PRO A 574 -16.29 6.31 -8.34
C PRO A 574 -15.16 7.28 -8.04
N ILE A 575 -13.93 6.79 -7.79
CA ILE A 575 -12.77 7.66 -7.61
C ILE A 575 -12.42 8.37 -8.92
N ALA A 576 -12.47 7.66 -10.06
CA ALA A 576 -12.16 8.21 -11.37
C ALA A 576 -13.22 9.24 -11.84
N ASP A 577 -14.47 9.00 -11.45
CA ASP A 577 -15.65 9.82 -11.78
C ASP A 577 -15.98 10.89 -10.73
N ILE A 578 -15.17 11.03 -9.68
CA ILE A 578 -15.46 11.99 -8.60
C ILE A 578 -15.48 13.42 -9.13
N ARG A 579 -16.52 14.17 -8.75
CA ARG A 579 -16.68 15.59 -9.06
C ARG A 579 -15.96 16.47 -8.02
N SER A 580 -15.70 17.72 -8.38
CA SER A 580 -15.06 18.70 -7.48
C SER A 580 -15.84 18.96 -6.18
N ASP A 581 -17.16 18.84 -6.23
CA ASP A 581 -18.12 19.09 -5.13
C ASP A 581 -18.50 17.82 -4.35
N ALA A 582 -18.05 16.65 -4.78
CA ALA A 582 -18.40 15.40 -4.14
C ALA A 582 -17.77 15.27 -2.73
N SER A 583 -18.51 14.65 -1.81
CA SER A 583 -18.00 14.26 -0.51
C SER A 583 -16.84 13.27 -0.65
N ARG A 584 -15.87 13.34 0.27
CA ARG A 584 -14.75 12.38 0.31
C ARG A 584 -15.28 10.95 0.42
N LEU A 585 -14.70 10.04 -0.36
CA LEU A 585 -15.02 8.62 -0.30
C LEU A 585 -14.14 7.95 0.76
N PHE A 586 -12.83 8.16 0.66
CA PHE A 586 -11.83 7.52 1.51
C PHE A 586 -11.12 8.53 2.37
N VAL A 587 -10.82 8.12 3.59
CA VAL A 587 -9.92 8.86 4.48
C VAL A 587 -8.99 7.84 5.08
N SER A 588 -7.69 8.08 4.95
CA SER A 588 -6.72 7.17 5.53
C SER A 588 -5.51 7.94 6.01
N GLY A 589 -5.16 7.72 7.27
CA GLY A 589 -3.98 8.28 7.88
C GLY A 589 -2.66 7.78 7.35
N ALA A 590 -1.64 8.64 7.40
CA ALA A 590 -0.26 8.22 7.31
C ALA A 590 0.04 7.21 8.45
N ARG A 591 0.65 6.08 8.07
CA ARG A 591 1.08 5.02 9.01
C ARG A 591 -0.05 4.22 9.69
N GLY A 592 -1.23 4.20 9.08
CA GLY A 592 -2.03 2.98 9.02
C GLY A 592 -2.79 2.53 10.21
N ALA A 593 -3.42 3.45 10.91
CA ALA A 593 -4.15 3.08 12.10
C ALA A 593 -5.57 3.66 12.17
N ALA A 594 -5.95 4.56 11.27
CA ALA A 594 -7.34 4.83 10.96
C ALA A 594 -7.46 4.85 9.44
N ALA A 595 -8.38 4.03 8.93
CA ALA A 595 -8.87 4.17 7.58
C ALA A 595 -10.39 4.22 7.70
N PHE A 596 -10.96 5.38 7.43
CA PHE A 596 -12.38 5.48 7.20
C PHE A 596 -12.62 4.99 5.77
N VAL A 597 -13.27 3.84 5.68
CA VAL A 597 -13.75 3.29 4.41
C VAL A 597 -15.24 3.63 4.26
N PRO A 598 -15.72 3.89 3.04
CA PRO A 598 -17.14 4.10 2.80
C PRO A 598 -17.99 2.95 3.37
N ARG A 599 -19.22 3.26 3.78
CA ARG A 599 -20.21 2.23 4.14
C ARG A 599 -20.35 1.25 2.97
N GLY A 600 -20.30 -0.04 3.29
CA GLY A 600 -20.38 -1.12 2.31
C GLY A 600 -19.03 -1.56 1.72
N PHE A 601 -17.89 -0.96 2.11
CA PHE A 601 -16.58 -1.51 1.79
C PHE A 601 -16.42 -2.89 2.46
N PRO A 602 -16.34 -3.99 1.71
CA PRO A 602 -16.35 -5.31 2.32
C PRO A 602 -14.97 -5.67 2.89
N ASP A 603 -14.98 -6.53 3.90
CA ASP A 603 -13.76 -7.16 4.36
C ASP A 603 -13.36 -8.29 3.40
N VAL A 604 -12.69 -7.91 2.31
CA VAL A 604 -12.22 -8.83 1.26
C VAL A 604 -11.26 -9.92 1.76
N LEU A 605 -10.78 -9.83 3.01
CA LEU A 605 -9.89 -10.80 3.64
C LEU A 605 -10.60 -11.65 4.72
N ALA A 606 -11.90 -11.48 4.95
CA ALA A 606 -12.66 -12.15 6.01
C ALA A 606 -12.53 -13.68 5.93
N ARG A 607 -12.71 -14.26 4.73
CA ARG A 607 -12.59 -15.70 4.49
C ARG A 607 -11.23 -16.25 4.93
N HIS A 608 -10.14 -15.55 4.60
CA HIS A 608 -8.78 -15.96 4.96
C HIS A 608 -8.53 -15.86 6.47
N ARG A 609 -9.09 -14.83 7.14
CA ARG A 609 -9.03 -14.71 8.61
C ARG A 609 -9.80 -15.84 9.29
N ALA A 610 -10.96 -16.22 8.75
CA ALA A 610 -11.76 -17.34 9.26
C ALA A 610 -11.00 -18.68 9.12
N ALA A 611 -10.44 -18.96 7.93
CA ALA A 611 -9.62 -20.14 7.69
C ALA A 611 -8.40 -20.20 8.62
N ARG A 612 -7.72 -19.07 8.85
CA ARG A 612 -6.63 -18.99 9.83
C ARG A 612 -7.14 -19.27 11.25
N GLY A 613 -8.24 -18.61 11.65
CA GLY A 613 -8.83 -18.72 12.99
C GLY A 613 -9.18 -20.16 13.36
N GLY A 614 -9.82 -20.90 12.44
CA GLY A 614 -10.25 -22.28 12.67
C GLY A 614 -9.13 -23.30 12.90
N HIS A 615 -7.87 -22.95 12.63
CA HIS A 615 -6.75 -23.88 12.74
C HIS A 615 -5.59 -23.40 13.62
N ARG A 616 -5.49 -22.10 13.90
CA ARG A 616 -4.35 -21.51 14.61
C ARG A 616 -4.24 -21.96 16.06
N GLU A 617 -5.34 -22.00 16.79
CA GLU A 617 -5.34 -22.37 18.21
C GLU A 617 -4.92 -23.83 18.42
N ALA A 618 -5.47 -24.75 17.60
CA ALA A 618 -5.08 -26.16 17.61
C ALA A 618 -3.58 -26.34 17.31
N MET A 619 -3.04 -25.62 16.32
CA MET A 619 -1.60 -25.63 16.03
C MET A 619 -0.77 -25.13 17.21
N LEU A 620 -1.16 -24.02 17.85
CA LEU A 620 -0.43 -23.44 18.99
C LEU A 620 -0.43 -24.40 20.19
N SER A 621 -1.57 -25.01 20.49
CA SER A 621 -1.70 -26.02 21.54
C SER A 621 -0.76 -27.19 21.28
N GLU A 622 -0.77 -27.74 20.07
CA GLU A 622 0.08 -28.87 19.71
C GLU A 622 1.57 -28.52 19.66
N LEU A 623 1.94 -27.31 19.21
CA LEU A 623 3.32 -26.82 19.27
C LEU A 623 3.82 -26.71 20.71
N SER A 624 2.94 -26.36 21.65
CA SER A 624 3.30 -26.20 23.06
C SER A 624 3.56 -27.54 23.76
N THR A 625 2.87 -28.61 23.35
CA THR A 625 2.98 -29.95 23.96
C THR A 625 3.99 -30.84 23.24
N ALA A 626 3.95 -30.86 21.90
CA ALA A 626 4.73 -31.79 21.09
C ALA A 626 5.95 -31.13 20.42
N GLY A 627 6.17 -29.83 20.64
CA GLY A 627 7.31 -29.09 20.10
C GLY A 627 7.18 -28.71 18.62
N TRP A 628 8.26 -28.15 18.09
CA TRP A 628 8.32 -27.62 16.72
C TRP A 628 8.43 -28.74 15.66
N PRO A 629 7.71 -28.66 14.53
CA PRO A 629 7.82 -29.65 13.46
C PRO A 629 9.20 -29.63 12.81
N LYS A 630 9.59 -30.73 12.15
CA LYS A 630 10.83 -30.81 11.36
C LYS A 630 10.92 -29.69 10.31
N SER A 631 9.80 -29.33 9.69
CA SER A 631 9.70 -28.24 8.72
C SER A 631 10.05 -26.85 9.29
N ALA A 632 10.04 -26.68 10.62
CA ALA A 632 10.50 -25.46 11.27
C ALA A 632 12.01 -25.36 11.42
N ARG A 633 12.69 -26.51 11.33
CA ARG A 633 14.13 -26.71 11.39
C ARG A 633 14.59 -27.33 10.08
N LEU A 634 14.44 -26.58 8.98
CA LEU A 634 14.99 -26.98 7.67
C LEU A 634 16.44 -27.46 7.89
N GLY A 635 16.79 -28.60 7.28
CA GLY A 635 17.93 -29.45 7.67
C GLY A 635 19.27 -28.71 7.82
N GLU A 636 20.25 -29.35 8.46
CA GLU A 636 21.54 -28.76 8.87
C GLU A 636 22.30 -28.02 7.75
N GLU A 637 22.01 -28.31 6.48
CA GLU A 637 22.62 -27.66 5.33
C GLU A 637 22.08 -26.25 5.03
N GLU A 638 20.89 -25.86 5.52
CA GLU A 638 20.36 -24.51 5.31
C GLU A 638 20.90 -23.52 6.36
N LYS A 639 21.94 -22.77 5.97
CA LYS A 639 22.67 -21.76 6.76
C LYS A 639 21.85 -20.56 7.28
N ARG A 640 20.52 -20.63 7.40
CA ARG A 640 19.65 -19.47 7.68
C ARG A 640 18.59 -19.70 8.77
N LEU A 641 18.97 -20.37 9.86
CA LEU A 641 18.17 -20.41 11.08
C LEU A 641 18.55 -19.23 11.99
N ASP A 642 17.54 -18.45 12.38
CA ASP A 642 17.66 -17.34 13.32
C ASP A 642 17.18 -17.79 14.71
N ALA A 643 17.76 -17.25 15.79
CA ALA A 643 17.39 -17.60 17.16
C ALA A 643 16.25 -16.72 17.68
N CYS A 644 15.30 -17.30 18.41
CA CYS A 644 14.29 -16.55 19.13
C CYS A 644 14.92 -15.71 20.24
N GLN A 645 14.56 -14.43 20.34
CA GLN A 645 15.08 -13.52 21.36
C GLN A 645 14.68 -13.90 22.79
N THR A 646 13.62 -14.70 22.99
CA THR A 646 13.16 -15.10 24.34
C THR A 646 13.58 -16.51 24.73
N CYS A 647 13.33 -17.51 23.89
CA CYS A 647 13.64 -18.91 24.24
C CYS A 647 14.86 -19.48 23.50
N SER A 648 15.56 -18.66 22.71
CA SER A 648 16.77 -19.03 21.97
C SER A 648 16.63 -20.18 20.95
N VAL A 649 15.43 -20.73 20.77
CA VAL A 649 15.17 -21.76 19.75
C VAL A 649 15.50 -21.23 18.36
N ARG A 650 16.24 -22.01 17.58
CA ARG A 650 16.64 -21.67 16.22
C ARG A 650 15.60 -22.17 15.23
N LEU A 651 15.01 -21.25 14.47
CA LEU A 651 13.91 -21.52 13.55
C LEU A 651 14.14 -20.79 12.23
N SER A 652 13.47 -21.27 11.17
CA SER A 652 13.42 -20.52 9.91
C SER A 652 12.62 -19.21 10.07
N LYS A 653 12.87 -18.23 9.20
CA LYS A 653 12.16 -16.94 9.19
C LYS A 653 10.64 -17.06 9.03
N LEU A 654 10.15 -18.20 8.54
CA LEU A 654 8.72 -18.47 8.47
C LEU A 654 8.10 -18.47 9.88
N TRP A 655 8.79 -19.02 10.88
CA TRP A 655 8.29 -19.20 12.25
C TRP A 655 8.66 -18.08 13.23
N LEU A 656 9.43 -17.11 12.74
CA LEU A 656 9.85 -15.94 13.50
C LEU A 656 9.15 -14.68 12.98
N HIS A 657 8.71 -13.83 13.89
CA HIS A 657 8.26 -12.48 13.59
C HIS A 657 9.10 -11.51 14.42
N ARG A 658 9.89 -10.65 13.74
CA ARG A 658 10.80 -9.68 14.37
C ARG A 658 11.70 -10.29 15.46
N GLY A 659 12.22 -11.50 15.21
CA GLY A 659 13.09 -12.21 16.16
C GLY A 659 12.34 -13.01 17.24
N GLN A 660 11.01 -12.97 17.26
CA GLN A 660 10.20 -13.70 18.23
C GLN A 660 9.58 -14.95 17.60
N CYS A 661 9.64 -16.10 18.28
CA CYS A 661 8.94 -17.30 17.84
C CYS A 661 7.45 -17.21 18.18
N LEU A 662 6.62 -17.93 17.42
CA LEU A 662 5.17 -17.89 17.54
C LEU A 662 4.66 -18.21 18.97
N LEU A 663 5.25 -19.20 19.65
CA LEU A 663 4.87 -19.57 21.02
C LEU A 663 5.18 -18.46 22.03
N CYS A 664 6.40 -17.92 21.99
CA CYS A 664 6.77 -16.86 22.92
C CYS A 664 6.06 -15.54 22.59
N GLU A 665 5.75 -15.26 21.31
CA GLU A 665 4.89 -14.14 20.94
C GLU A 665 3.50 -14.29 21.59
N THR A 666 2.86 -15.45 21.43
CA THR A 666 1.54 -15.75 21.99
C THR A 666 1.55 -15.65 23.51
N LYS A 667 2.56 -16.22 24.17
CA LYS A 667 2.74 -16.17 25.63
C LYS A 667 2.89 -14.74 26.14
N LEU A 668 3.66 -13.89 25.46
CA LEU A 668 3.83 -12.49 25.87
C LEU A 668 2.52 -11.72 25.69
N ARG A 669 1.79 -11.94 24.59
CA ARG A 669 0.49 -11.31 24.35
C ARG A 669 -0.54 -11.69 25.42
N SER A 670 -0.64 -12.97 25.78
CA SER A 670 -1.58 -13.44 26.83
C SER A 670 -1.25 -12.90 28.22
N GLN A 671 0.01 -12.50 28.45
CA GLN A 671 0.45 -11.81 29.66
C GLN A 671 0.19 -10.29 29.63
N GLY A 672 -0.47 -9.76 28.59
CA GLY A 672 -0.66 -8.31 28.43
C GLY A 672 0.63 -7.57 28.05
N ARG A 673 1.61 -8.26 27.45
CA ARG A 673 2.94 -7.69 27.15
C ARG A 673 3.20 -7.63 25.66
N CYS A 674 3.85 -6.53 25.25
CA CYS A 674 4.35 -6.38 23.89
C CYS A 674 5.47 -7.39 23.59
N PRO A 675 5.36 -8.22 22.55
CA PRO A 675 6.39 -9.20 22.19
C PRO A 675 7.67 -8.60 21.59
N TYR A 676 7.65 -7.32 21.19
CA TYR A 676 8.74 -6.68 20.42
C TYR A 676 9.45 -5.53 21.15
N GLY A 677 8.78 -4.87 22.09
CA GLY A 677 9.25 -3.61 22.68
C GLY A 677 9.89 -3.75 24.06
N GLY A 678 9.87 -4.95 24.65
CA GLY A 678 10.27 -5.17 26.04
C GLY A 678 9.53 -4.23 27.00
N ALA A 679 10.26 -3.66 27.98
CA ALA A 679 9.70 -2.77 29.00
C ALA A 679 9.17 -1.43 28.44
N ARG A 680 9.65 -0.97 27.27
CA ARG A 680 9.28 0.34 26.70
C ARG A 680 7.82 0.41 26.23
N CYS A 681 7.15 -0.72 26.07
CA CYS A 681 5.79 -0.79 25.54
C CYS A 681 4.75 -1.32 26.53
N SER A 682 5.10 -1.45 27.81
CA SER A 682 4.19 -1.95 28.85
C SER A 682 2.89 -1.13 28.93
N ARG A 683 2.98 0.20 28.83
CA ARG A 683 1.83 1.12 28.85
C ARG A 683 1.12 1.29 27.51
N SER A 684 1.64 0.70 26.44
CA SER A 684 1.11 0.87 25.08
C SER A 684 0.52 -0.42 24.52
N PHE A 685 0.31 -1.42 25.37
CA PHE A 685 -0.31 -2.67 24.99
C PHE A 685 -1.82 -2.57 25.20
N CYS A 686 -2.57 -2.78 24.12
CA CYS A 686 -4.02 -2.82 24.15
C CYS A 686 -4.49 -4.20 24.68
N PRO A 687 -5.24 -4.25 25.80
CA PRO A 687 -5.76 -5.51 26.34
C PRO A 687 -6.90 -6.10 25.48
N HIS A 688 -7.68 -5.26 24.79
CA HIS A 688 -8.82 -5.71 24.00
C HIS A 688 -8.41 -6.54 22.78
N ASP A 689 -7.33 -6.13 22.10
CA ASP A 689 -6.87 -6.77 20.86
C ASP A 689 -5.55 -7.52 21.03
N SER A 690 -4.99 -7.52 22.24
CA SER A 690 -3.69 -8.13 22.56
C SER A 690 -2.56 -7.65 21.62
N ARG A 691 -2.53 -6.34 21.34
CA ARG A 691 -1.61 -5.70 20.38
C ARG A 691 -0.95 -4.45 20.95
N CYS A 692 0.30 -4.23 20.56
CA CYS A 692 1.03 -3.04 20.93
C CYS A 692 0.78 -1.89 19.94
N ILE A 693 0.25 -0.78 20.45
CA ILE A 693 -0.03 0.44 19.68
C ILE A 693 1.24 1.00 19.02
N VAL A 694 2.38 0.93 19.72
CA VAL A 694 3.65 1.48 19.24
C VAL A 694 4.31 0.56 18.22
N CYS A 695 4.56 -0.70 18.60
CA CYS A 695 5.32 -1.64 17.77
C CYS A 695 4.52 -2.12 16.56
N GLU A 696 3.22 -2.29 16.71
CA GLU A 696 2.34 -2.86 15.68
C GLU A 696 1.48 -1.81 14.99
N GLN A 697 1.57 -0.55 15.42
CA GLN A 697 0.82 0.54 14.81
C GLN A 697 -0.70 0.33 14.92
N TRP A 698 -1.14 -0.24 16.05
CA TRP A 698 -2.53 -0.62 16.28
C TRP A 698 -3.39 0.54 16.79
N SER A 699 -4.64 0.61 16.34
CA SER A 699 -5.72 1.42 16.92
C SER A 699 -6.75 0.54 17.58
N CYS A 700 -7.35 1.00 18.68
CA CYS A 700 -8.39 0.29 19.38
C CYS A 700 -9.51 1.26 19.76
N GLU A 701 -10.68 1.07 19.16
CA GLU A 701 -11.88 1.87 19.45
C GLU A 701 -12.31 1.75 20.91
N ARG A 702 -12.19 0.56 21.51
CA ARG A 702 -12.51 0.32 22.93
C ARG A 702 -11.55 1.03 23.89
N CYS A 703 -10.30 1.24 23.49
CA CYS A 703 -9.35 2.07 24.24
C CYS A 703 -9.51 3.56 23.92
N CYS A 704 -10.42 3.93 23.00
CA CYS A 704 -10.51 5.26 22.40
C CYS A 704 -9.14 5.75 21.89
N LEU A 705 -8.34 4.83 21.37
CA LEU A 705 -7.00 5.13 20.89
C LEU A 705 -6.96 4.89 19.40
N LEU A 706 -7.00 6.00 18.67
CA LEU A 706 -6.84 6.03 17.23
C LEU A 706 -5.44 6.56 16.94
N ARG A 707 -4.79 5.93 15.97
CA ARG A 707 -3.57 6.46 15.39
C ARG A 707 -3.89 6.91 13.96
N GLY A 708 -3.42 8.09 13.61
CA GLY A 708 -3.73 8.74 12.36
C GLY A 708 -2.74 9.86 12.05
N ASP A 709 -2.94 10.54 10.93
CA ASP A 709 -2.29 11.84 10.64
C ASP A 709 -3.21 13.02 11.00
N GLY A 710 -2.83 14.25 10.66
CA GLY A 710 -3.60 15.46 10.96
C GLY A 710 -5.01 15.43 10.39
N GLU A 711 -5.19 14.81 9.22
CA GLU A 711 -6.49 14.63 8.56
C GLU A 711 -7.43 13.76 9.42
N ASP A 712 -6.94 12.63 9.94
CA ASP A 712 -7.76 11.76 10.80
C ASP A 712 -8.18 12.47 12.10
N VAL A 713 -7.27 13.28 12.68
CA VAL A 713 -7.57 14.06 13.89
C VAL A 713 -8.65 15.10 13.60
N TRP A 714 -8.53 15.84 12.48
CA TRP A 714 -9.52 16.82 12.06
C TRP A 714 -10.91 16.19 11.90
N GLN A 715 -11.00 15.03 11.24
CA GLN A 715 -12.27 14.34 11.06
C GLN A 715 -12.83 13.75 12.35
N THR A 716 -11.97 13.17 13.18
CA THR A 716 -12.37 12.65 14.50
C THR A 716 -12.95 13.78 15.35
N ALA A 717 -12.33 14.95 15.33
CA ALA A 717 -12.84 16.13 16.02
C ALA A 717 -14.15 16.64 15.41
N ALA A 718 -14.28 16.66 14.08
CA ALA A 718 -15.52 17.03 13.41
C ALA A 718 -16.68 16.06 13.74
N GLN A 719 -16.39 14.76 13.83
CA GLN A 719 -17.37 13.72 14.14
C GLN A 719 -17.80 13.75 15.61
N HIS A 720 -16.84 13.89 16.53
CA HIS A 720 -17.12 13.80 17.97
C HIS A 720 -17.43 15.15 18.63
N GLN A 721 -17.11 16.26 17.96
CA GLN A 721 -17.28 17.63 18.47
C GLN A 721 -16.80 17.80 19.93
N PRO A 722 -15.52 17.49 20.23
CA PRO A 722 -15.02 17.54 21.60
C PRO A 722 -15.03 18.96 22.15
N ASP A 723 -15.34 19.10 23.45
CA ASP A 723 -15.31 20.39 24.15
C ASP A 723 -13.91 21.00 24.24
N VAL A 724 -12.87 20.16 24.21
CA VAL A 724 -11.47 20.55 24.34
C VAL A 724 -10.59 19.66 23.48
N ILE A 725 -9.63 20.27 22.78
CA ILE A 725 -8.63 19.58 21.98
C ILE A 725 -7.23 19.92 22.50
N PHE A 726 -6.39 18.90 22.67
CA PHE A 726 -4.97 19.08 23.00
C PHE A 726 -4.11 18.57 21.84
N LEU A 727 -3.28 19.44 21.26
CA LEU A 727 -2.38 19.12 20.15
C LEU A 727 -0.92 19.19 20.60
N ASP A 728 -0.17 18.10 20.44
CA ASP A 728 1.30 18.12 20.66
C ASP A 728 1.98 18.90 19.52
N PHE A 729 2.70 19.98 19.85
CA PHE A 729 3.37 20.82 18.86
C PHE A 729 4.42 20.06 18.05
N ASP A 730 5.34 19.37 18.73
CA ASP A 730 6.54 18.78 18.12
C ASP A 730 6.24 17.45 17.40
N ARG A 731 5.12 16.80 17.73
CA ARG A 731 4.79 15.47 17.19
C ARG A 731 3.59 15.46 16.26
N THR A 732 2.66 16.40 16.44
CA THR A 732 1.37 16.36 15.77
C THR A 732 1.17 17.58 14.89
N LEU A 733 1.35 18.79 15.43
CA LEU A 733 1.01 20.03 14.72
C LEU A 733 2.11 20.55 13.79
N CYS A 734 3.39 20.40 14.15
CA CYS A 734 4.52 20.96 13.41
C CYS A 734 5.59 19.91 13.07
N THR A 735 6.36 20.15 12.00
CA THR A 735 7.47 19.27 11.57
C THR A 735 8.77 19.46 12.36
N THR A 736 8.77 20.31 13.40
CA THR A 736 9.94 20.57 14.24
C THR A 736 10.37 19.30 14.97
N LYS A 737 11.62 18.89 14.79
CA LYS A 737 12.18 17.72 15.49
C LYS A 737 13.06 18.20 16.64
N ALA A 738 12.84 17.64 17.83
CA ALA A 738 13.78 17.66 18.95
C ALA A 738 14.03 19.02 19.63
N GLY A 739 12.98 19.81 19.88
CA GLY A 739 13.11 20.99 20.75
C GLY A 739 13.85 22.18 20.10
N ALA A 740 14.08 22.14 18.79
CA ALA A 740 14.60 23.28 18.04
C ALA A 740 13.56 24.40 17.94
N SER A 741 14.01 25.64 17.72
CA SER A 741 13.10 26.75 17.40
C SER A 741 12.43 26.48 16.05
N PRO A 742 11.10 26.65 15.91
CA PRO A 742 10.44 26.52 14.62
C PRO A 742 10.81 27.64 13.64
N LEU A 743 11.47 28.70 14.11
CA LEU A 743 11.96 29.81 13.28
C LEU A 743 13.29 29.48 12.59
N SER A 744 14.01 28.46 13.08
CA SER A 744 15.26 28.01 12.49
C SER A 744 15.02 26.82 11.55
N GLY A 745 14.96 27.07 10.24
CA GLY A 745 14.83 26.05 9.21
C GLY A 745 13.48 26.05 8.49
N ASN A 746 13.29 25.10 7.57
CA ASN A 746 12.06 24.95 6.80
C ASN A 746 11.08 24.04 7.56
N HIS A 747 10.41 24.62 8.56
CA HIS A 747 9.33 23.96 9.29
C HIS A 747 7.97 24.33 8.71
N SER A 748 7.01 23.43 8.86
CA SER A 748 5.65 23.61 8.36
C SER A 748 4.64 23.09 9.39
N LEU A 749 3.46 23.70 9.42
CA LEU A 749 2.32 23.18 10.16
C LEU A 749 1.53 22.20 9.30
N ASP A 750 0.88 21.24 9.94
CA ASP A 750 -0.13 20.40 9.30
C ASP A 750 -1.40 21.24 9.04
N SER A 751 -1.75 21.40 7.76
CA SER A 751 -2.83 22.30 7.34
C SER A 751 -4.20 21.91 7.88
N ASP A 752 -4.48 20.60 8.03
CA ASP A 752 -5.76 20.13 8.54
C ASP A 752 -5.87 20.44 10.04
N LEU A 753 -4.76 20.34 10.77
CA LEU A 753 -4.71 20.73 12.18
C LEU A 753 -4.73 22.25 12.39
N VAL A 754 -4.17 23.04 11.47
CA VAL A 754 -4.34 24.51 11.48
C VAL A 754 -5.81 24.87 11.30
N ALA A 755 -6.49 24.24 10.32
CA ALA A 755 -7.93 24.44 10.12
C ALA A 755 -8.72 24.04 11.37
N LEU A 756 -8.36 22.93 12.02
CA LEU A 756 -8.96 22.49 13.28
C LEU A 756 -8.83 23.55 14.38
N CYS A 757 -7.66 24.19 14.50
CA CYS A 757 -7.43 25.28 15.46
C CYS A 757 -8.34 26.49 15.19
N GLY A 758 -8.67 26.77 13.93
CA GLY A 758 -9.60 27.84 13.56
C GLY A 758 -11.07 27.50 13.79
N MET A 759 -11.44 26.22 13.75
CA MET A 759 -12.82 25.75 13.87
C MET A 759 -13.28 25.53 15.32
N HIS A 760 -12.36 25.29 16.25
CA HIS A 760 -12.68 25.00 17.65
C HIS A 760 -12.23 26.12 18.59
N GLN A 761 -13.09 26.52 19.51
CA GLN A 761 -12.80 27.61 20.45
C GLN A 761 -11.76 27.23 21.52
N ARG A 762 -11.62 25.94 21.83
CA ARG A 762 -10.80 25.44 22.96
C ARG A 762 -9.76 24.42 22.48
N VAL A 763 -8.78 24.90 21.73
CA VAL A 763 -7.61 24.11 21.33
C VAL A 763 -6.41 24.57 22.14
N TYR A 764 -5.75 23.62 22.81
CA TYR A 764 -4.53 23.83 23.57
C TYR A 764 -3.38 23.17 22.84
N ILE A 765 -2.30 23.92 22.63
CA ILE A 765 -1.08 23.40 22.02
C ILE A 765 -0.13 23.04 23.16
N VAL A 766 0.26 21.78 23.22
CA VAL A 766 1.12 21.24 24.28
C VAL A 766 2.49 20.99 23.70
N THR A 767 3.54 21.43 24.38
CA THR A 767 4.91 21.20 23.92
C THR A 767 5.85 20.90 25.08
N ARG A 768 6.88 20.10 24.79
CA ARG A 768 8.03 19.91 25.69
C ARG A 768 9.20 20.81 25.31
N ASN A 769 9.05 21.59 24.24
CA ASN A 769 10.06 22.50 23.74
C ASN A 769 10.08 23.74 24.62
N SER A 770 11.28 24.10 25.10
CA SER A 770 11.46 25.27 25.95
C SER A 770 11.35 26.60 25.19
N ARG A 771 11.30 26.56 23.84
CA ARG A 771 11.18 27.75 22.97
C ARG A 771 9.71 28.17 22.78
N SER A 772 8.97 28.29 23.88
CA SER A 772 7.53 28.55 23.85
C SER A 772 7.15 29.88 23.18
N GLU A 773 7.99 30.91 23.32
CA GLU A 773 7.82 32.21 22.67
C GLU A 773 7.99 32.13 21.15
N ASP A 774 9.05 31.47 20.67
CA ASP A 774 9.29 31.24 19.24
C ASP A 774 8.14 30.45 18.61
N ILE A 775 7.64 29.44 19.33
CA ILE A 775 6.48 28.65 18.91
C ILE A 775 5.24 29.52 18.80
N ALA A 776 4.94 30.34 19.82
CA ALA A 776 3.80 31.24 19.78
C ALA A 776 3.90 32.25 18.62
N PHE A 777 5.11 32.78 18.36
CA PHE A 777 5.34 33.66 17.22
C PHE A 777 5.14 32.94 15.88
N PHE A 778 5.71 31.74 15.73
CA PHE A 778 5.55 30.92 14.52
C PHE A 778 4.09 30.57 14.22
N LEU A 779 3.31 30.21 15.26
CA LEU A 779 1.88 29.93 15.14
C LEU A 779 1.09 31.16 14.69
N ARG A 780 1.40 32.35 15.23
CA ARG A 780 0.77 33.61 14.81
C ARG A 780 1.04 33.94 13.34
N GLN A 781 2.25 33.68 12.85
CA GLN A 781 2.58 33.86 11.42
C GLN A 781 1.74 32.96 10.50
N HIS A 782 1.22 31.85 11.03
CA HIS A 782 0.34 30.92 10.32
C HIS A 782 -1.15 31.13 10.64
N GLY A 783 -1.51 32.26 11.25
CA GLY A 783 -2.89 32.62 11.54
C GLY A 783 -3.51 31.92 12.76
N ILE A 784 -2.72 31.23 13.58
CA ILE A 784 -3.20 30.62 14.83
C ILE A 784 -2.96 31.60 15.97
N GLY A 785 -4.06 32.07 16.59
CA GLY A 785 -4.03 32.96 17.75
C GLY A 785 -3.59 32.24 19.03
N ALA A 786 -2.30 31.88 19.15
CA ALA A 786 -1.75 31.25 20.35
C ALA A 786 -1.43 32.30 21.44
N ARG A 787 -1.90 32.07 22.67
CA ARG A 787 -1.57 32.86 23.86
C ARG A 787 -0.92 31.94 24.88
N LEU A 788 0.33 32.24 25.26
CA LEU A 788 0.98 31.56 26.37
C LEU A 788 0.06 31.61 27.58
N LYS A 789 -0.28 30.44 28.12
CA LYS A 789 -0.95 30.39 29.41
C LYS A 789 0.09 30.78 30.44
N GLU A 790 0.13 32.07 30.80
CA GLU A 790 0.95 32.55 31.90
C GLU A 790 0.68 31.67 33.11
N ASP A 791 1.73 31.22 33.78
CA ASP A 791 1.64 30.44 35.01
C ASP A 791 0.74 31.22 35.97
N GLN A 792 -0.53 30.81 36.06
CA GLN A 792 -1.34 31.26 37.18
C GLN A 792 -0.59 30.80 38.42
N PRO A 793 -0.26 31.70 39.36
CA PRO A 793 0.50 31.32 40.54
C PRO A 793 -0.23 30.18 41.22
N HIS A 794 0.34 28.97 41.11
CA HIS A 794 -0.20 27.79 41.73
C HIS A 794 -0.27 28.06 43.22
N THR A 795 -1.47 28.30 43.74
CA THR A 795 -1.71 28.32 45.18
C THR A 795 -1.23 26.96 45.71
N SER A 796 -0.26 27.02 46.61
CA SER A 796 0.64 25.94 47.01
C SER A 796 -0.04 24.88 47.90
N GLU A 797 -1.08 24.21 47.40
CA GLU A 797 -1.75 23.12 48.11
C GLU A 797 -1.99 21.92 47.17
N ALA A 798 -0.91 21.35 46.62
CA ALA A 798 -0.97 19.99 46.10
C ALA A 798 0.41 19.31 46.19
N SER A 799 0.51 18.38 47.13
CA SER A 799 1.67 17.55 47.38
C SER A 799 1.98 16.58 46.23
N GLY A 800 3.21 16.64 45.70
CA GLY A 800 4.05 15.46 45.48
C GLY A 800 3.85 14.61 44.22
N CYS A 801 4.50 15.00 43.12
CA CYS A 801 5.08 14.04 42.17
C CYS A 801 6.45 14.56 41.66
N PRO A 802 7.60 14.07 42.18
CA PRO A 802 8.92 14.65 41.91
C PRO A 802 9.47 14.46 40.49
N ASN A 803 8.75 13.78 39.59
CA ASN A 803 9.27 13.35 38.28
C ASN A 803 8.51 13.95 37.07
N CYS A 804 7.67 14.96 37.26
CA CYS A 804 7.02 15.66 36.15
C CYS A 804 7.77 16.97 35.87
N SER A 805 8.72 16.95 34.92
CA SER A 805 9.29 18.17 34.34
C SER A 805 8.17 19.03 33.74
N ALA A 806 8.18 20.34 34.03
CA ALA A 806 7.19 21.33 33.61
C ALA A 806 6.82 21.19 32.12
N ALA A 807 5.57 20.85 31.83
CA ALA A 807 5.01 20.94 30.50
C ALA A 807 4.42 22.34 30.34
N CYS A 808 4.88 23.10 29.34
CA CYS A 808 4.30 24.40 29.03
C CYS A 808 2.99 24.19 28.24
N TYR A 809 1.96 24.96 28.62
CA TYR A 809 0.66 24.98 27.93
C TYR A 809 0.54 26.28 27.10
N LEU A 810 0.24 26.14 25.81
CA LEU A 810 0.00 27.23 24.84
C LEU A 810 -1.45 27.26 24.36
#